data_AF-A0A932FGC1-F1
#
_entry.id   AF-A0A932FGC1-F1
#
_cell.length_a   1.000
_cell.length_b   1.000
_cell.length_c   1.000
_cell.angle_alpha   90.00
_cell.angle_beta   90.00
_cell.angle_gamma   90.00
#
_symmetry.space_group_name_H-M   'P 1'
#
loop_
_entity.id
_entity.type
_entity.pdbx_description
1 polymer ?
#
loop_
_entity_poly.entity_id
_entity_poly.type
_entity_poly.pdbx_seq_one_letter_code
_entity_poly.pdbx_strand_id
1 'polypeptide(L)'
;MIKTVYRITSIIIALTMIFGIYTSAHASFEPAAVRAQSQAVLAAQTIYYVSATGNDANPGTSSAPFKTIQKAVNTAAAGDTVTVLAGNYAERVTVNRAVVLQAQGTVNMQGFVVSADYVTIKGFTVTTFADLAVGILVNKGGWCDIENNTVQYSTMGGISLQGLPANPSATHDCIVKNNVLYRNGIFGLEIMGQNHLVEGNDISQTIQNNPCNVTYAGATWLDANGILFHGSGHVFRNNKIHDIPFGPEGYTQGTPCSLASLQNLSNDYISDSHTDCFQTFAGDKIAGHDILFDGNSCINVTSSLNLNVAARAFQVEGGAYNLTFINNVVNTNGIANINGARDIRFENNTFVGNPDFAYSTGIYLTNATNVKIRNNVFAYQENGVGSIWPDSISKSSLTAGYNCVYRAGGPPARSPDPGDVWGLNPLFVNMAAKNFRLQSASPCIDKGFNSGIPNDFDGSLRPQGAGFDIGAFEFAAASSILPTFTSTPIPLTATPTASPAPVLPTFTPTPISLTATPTASPAPVLPTFTSTPIPLTTTPTASPAPVLPTATLTSSQPTATSQATTQPPVSETTYDDTYRFFKFSSFWPLVSNSQAYLGKYKYTGTKATSVTLSFTGQSFSVLYAAGPSYGSMDIYIDNQLAGSLNQQSPDLRFQQRWDYPGKLVYGKHTLKLVFTGPVNTMGTLDAVIVR
;
A
#
# COMPACT_ATOMS: atom_id res chain seq x y z
N MET A 1 -18.31 22.52 63.17
CA MET A 1 -19.44 23.36 63.65
C MET A 1 -19.35 24.72 62.97
N ILE A 2 -20.49 25.41 62.69
CA ILE A 2 -20.58 26.82 62.20
C ILE A 2 -20.06 26.98 60.74
N LYS A 3 -20.73 27.58 59.73
CA LYS A 3 -22.07 28.18 59.42
C LYS A 3 -22.33 27.94 57.91
N THR A 4 -23.49 27.53 57.40
CA THR A 4 -24.73 28.29 57.09
C THR A 4 -24.60 29.44 56.07
N VAL A 5 -25.14 29.29 54.83
CA VAL A 5 -25.94 30.26 54.04
C VAL A 5 -26.90 29.50 53.07
N TYR A 6 -28.04 30.11 52.71
CA TYR A 6 -29.21 29.59 51.96
C TYR A 6 -29.01 29.53 50.41
N ARG A 7 -29.57 28.56 49.65
CA ARG A 7 -30.97 28.42 49.12
C ARG A 7 -31.32 29.59 48.16
N ILE A 8 -31.55 29.42 46.84
CA ILE A 8 -32.72 28.82 46.12
C ILE A 8 -32.33 28.90 44.61
N THR A 9 -32.26 27.83 43.82
CA THR A 9 -33.24 27.29 42.83
C THR A 9 -32.42 26.34 41.92
N SER A 10 -32.96 25.37 41.17
CA SER A 10 -34.27 24.71 41.17
C SER A 10 -34.09 23.30 40.56
N ILE A 11 -35.10 22.41 40.65
CA ILE A 11 -35.05 21.07 40.06
C ILE A 11 -36.34 20.79 39.29
N ILE A 12 -36.23 20.54 37.98
CA ILE A 12 -37.12 19.64 37.23
C ILE A 12 -36.23 18.85 36.25
N ILE A 13 -35.99 17.57 36.54
CA ILE A 13 -35.42 16.61 35.61
C ILE A 13 -36.36 15.40 35.59
N ALA A 14 -37.13 15.27 34.50
CA ALA A 14 -37.80 14.05 34.09
C ALA A 14 -37.85 14.11 32.55
N LEU A 15 -37.05 13.34 31.81
CA LEU A 15 -37.07 11.89 31.60
C LEU A 15 -37.65 11.61 30.20
N THR A 16 -36.76 11.41 29.24
CA THR A 16 -37.07 10.67 28.00
C THR A 16 -35.83 9.88 27.61
N MET A 17 -35.83 8.58 27.87
CA MET A 17 -34.97 7.66 27.12
C MET A 17 -35.47 7.63 25.68
N ILE A 18 -34.56 7.59 24.70
CA ILE A 18 -34.68 6.83 23.44
C ILE A 18 -33.32 6.91 22.71
N PHE A 19 -32.81 5.74 22.33
CA PHE A 19 -31.77 5.50 21.31
C PHE A 19 -30.65 6.54 21.14
N GLY A 20 -29.68 6.53 22.07
CA GLY A 20 -28.32 6.95 21.75
C GLY A 20 -27.66 5.92 20.82
N ILE A 21 -27.83 6.06 19.51
CA ILE A 21 -27.10 5.26 18.53
C ILE A 21 -25.63 5.70 18.60
N TYR A 22 -24.78 4.87 19.22
CA TYR A 22 -23.32 4.99 19.08
C TYR A 22 -22.92 4.59 17.66
N THR A 23 -23.14 5.49 16.69
CA THR A 23 -22.43 5.43 15.41
C THR A 23 -20.96 5.65 15.71
N SER A 24 -20.22 4.55 15.87
CA SER A 24 -18.76 4.58 15.84
C SER A 24 -18.38 5.01 14.42
N ALA A 25 -18.08 6.30 14.27
CA ALA A 25 -17.56 6.85 13.04
C ALA A 25 -16.23 6.15 12.75
N HIS A 26 -16.29 5.15 11.88
CA HIS A 26 -15.11 4.51 11.33
C HIS A 26 -14.45 5.55 10.43
N ALA A 27 -13.46 6.25 10.97
CA ALA A 27 -12.58 7.08 10.16
C ALA A 27 -11.98 6.18 9.08
N SER A 28 -12.36 6.41 7.83
CA SER A 28 -11.90 5.62 6.69
C SER A 28 -10.39 5.88 6.48
N PHE A 29 -9.57 4.96 6.99
CA PHE A 29 -8.11 5.04 6.91
C PHE A 29 -7.61 4.57 5.54
N GLU A 30 -7.54 5.49 4.60
CA GLU A 30 -7.03 5.25 3.24
C GLU A 30 -5.81 6.13 2.93
N PRO A 31 -4.54 5.72 3.15
CA PRO A 31 -3.40 6.64 2.96
C PRO A 31 -2.90 6.78 1.51
N ALA A 32 -3.36 5.94 0.58
CA ALA A 32 -2.65 5.66 -0.68
C ALA A 32 -2.77 6.72 -1.80
N ALA A 33 -3.28 7.93 -1.51
CA ALA A 33 -3.37 9.05 -2.46
C ALA A 33 -2.44 10.21 -2.08
N VAL A 34 -1.13 9.93 -1.99
CA VAL A 34 -0.06 10.94 -1.85
C VAL A 34 0.92 10.79 -3.00
N ARG A 35 1.41 11.94 -3.50
CA ARG A 35 2.48 12.17 -4.49
C ARG A 35 2.04 12.52 -5.91
N ALA A 36 1.64 13.78 -6.06
CA ALA A 36 2.14 14.62 -7.16
C ALA A 36 3.03 15.71 -6.52
N GLN A 37 4.23 15.90 -7.05
CA GLN A 37 5.30 16.68 -6.40
C GLN A 37 5.01 18.19 -6.35
N SER A 38 5.62 18.86 -5.37
CA SER A 38 6.56 19.94 -5.71
C SER A 38 7.82 19.79 -4.84
N GLN A 39 9.02 20.14 -5.27
CA GLN A 39 9.41 21.34 -6.02
C GLN A 39 9.00 22.64 -5.31
N ALA A 40 9.57 22.84 -4.12
CA ALA A 40 10.12 24.15 -3.80
C ALA A 40 11.02 24.63 -4.95
N VAL A 41 11.17 25.94 -5.12
CA VAL A 41 12.00 26.53 -6.19
C VAL A 41 13.48 26.22 -5.95
N LEU A 42 13.88 25.04 -6.40
CA LEU A 42 15.26 24.69 -6.67
C LEU A 42 15.66 25.31 -8.02
N ALA A 43 16.96 25.56 -8.18
CA ALA A 43 17.55 25.63 -9.52
C ALA A 43 17.18 24.35 -10.30
N ALA A 44 17.24 24.40 -11.64
CA ALA A 44 16.90 23.26 -12.49
C ALA A 44 17.47 21.95 -11.93
N GLN A 45 16.60 21.00 -11.56
CA GLN A 45 17.00 19.75 -10.91
C GLN A 45 18.06 19.07 -11.77
N THR A 46 19.24 18.88 -11.20
CA THR A 46 20.35 18.28 -11.94
C THR A 46 20.17 16.78 -11.95
N ILE A 47 20.22 16.19 -13.15
CA ILE A 47 20.20 14.74 -13.34
C ILE A 47 21.65 14.29 -13.50
N TYR A 48 22.18 13.66 -12.47
CA TYR A 48 23.48 13.01 -12.52
C TYR A 48 23.34 11.57 -13.02
N TYR A 49 24.29 11.14 -13.84
CA TYR A 49 24.35 9.80 -14.40
C TYR A 49 25.55 9.03 -13.84
N VAL A 50 25.32 7.76 -13.51
CA VAL A 50 26.32 6.83 -13.01
C VAL A 50 26.40 5.62 -13.94
N SER A 51 27.61 5.18 -14.26
CA SER A 51 27.87 4.01 -15.10
C SER A 51 29.05 3.21 -14.55
N ALA A 52 28.96 1.87 -14.56
CA ALA A 52 30.05 1.00 -14.13
C ALA A 52 31.37 1.22 -14.93
N THR A 53 31.27 1.75 -16.15
CA THR A 53 32.42 2.14 -17.00
C THR A 53 32.70 3.66 -16.98
N GLY A 54 32.05 4.41 -16.11
CA GLY A 54 32.24 5.86 -15.94
C GLY A 54 33.54 6.22 -15.20
N ASN A 55 33.69 7.50 -14.86
CA ASN A 55 34.83 8.03 -14.13
C ASN A 55 34.38 9.10 -13.13
N ASP A 56 34.81 9.03 -11.88
CA ASP A 56 34.42 9.98 -10.82
C ASP A 56 35.06 11.39 -10.98
N ALA A 57 36.00 11.54 -11.91
CA ALA A 57 36.50 12.83 -12.40
C ALA A 57 35.61 13.48 -13.48
N ASN A 58 34.64 12.75 -14.05
CA ASN A 58 33.68 13.32 -15.00
C ASN A 58 32.69 14.27 -14.30
N PRO A 59 31.96 15.13 -15.02
CA PRO A 59 30.91 15.98 -14.44
C PRO A 59 29.62 15.24 -14.04
N GLY A 60 29.49 13.94 -14.35
CA GLY A 60 28.27 13.17 -14.07
C GLY A 60 27.13 13.42 -15.05
N THR A 61 27.42 13.85 -16.28
CA THR A 61 26.42 14.01 -17.36
C THR A 61 26.14 12.66 -18.04
N SER A 62 25.07 12.56 -18.83
CA SER A 62 24.76 11.32 -19.58
C SER A 62 25.87 10.90 -20.55
N SER A 63 26.59 11.86 -21.15
CA SER A 63 27.75 11.61 -22.03
C SER A 63 29.07 11.39 -21.28
N ALA A 64 29.16 11.83 -20.03
CA ALA A 64 30.33 11.66 -19.17
C ALA A 64 29.86 11.35 -17.73
N PRO A 65 29.42 10.11 -17.47
CA PRO A 65 28.84 9.72 -16.19
C PRO A 65 29.92 9.51 -15.12
N PHE A 66 29.52 9.66 -13.85
CA PHE A 66 30.33 9.21 -12.71
C PHE A 66 30.52 7.68 -12.76
N LYS A 67 31.52 7.17 -12.03
CA LYS A 67 31.73 5.74 -11.87
C LYS A 67 30.94 5.17 -10.70
N THR A 68 30.90 5.91 -9.58
CA THR A 68 30.31 5.44 -8.32
C THR A 68 29.02 6.17 -7.97
N ILE A 69 28.10 5.44 -7.34
CA ILE A 69 26.82 5.96 -6.87
C ILE A 69 27.07 6.94 -5.70
N GLN A 70 28.00 6.62 -4.80
CA GLN A 70 28.37 7.50 -3.70
C GLN A 70 28.96 8.83 -4.17
N LYS A 71 29.73 8.86 -5.27
CA LYS A 71 30.22 10.13 -5.87
C LYS A 71 29.06 10.99 -6.36
N ALA A 72 28.08 10.41 -7.04
CA ALA A 72 26.90 11.12 -7.50
C ALA A 72 26.08 11.66 -6.33
N VAL A 73 25.78 10.80 -5.34
CA VAL A 73 25.09 11.20 -4.11
C VAL A 73 25.82 12.33 -3.40
N ASN A 74 27.15 12.30 -3.28
CA ASN A 74 27.95 13.34 -2.64
C ASN A 74 28.04 14.65 -3.45
N THR A 75 27.74 14.62 -4.75
CA THR A 75 27.78 15.82 -5.62
C THR A 75 26.38 16.44 -5.79
N ALA A 76 25.33 15.64 -5.67
CA ALA A 76 23.93 16.05 -5.76
C ALA A 76 23.53 17.04 -4.64
N ALA A 77 22.76 18.07 -5.03
CA ALA A 77 22.04 18.93 -4.10
C ALA A 77 20.73 18.28 -3.64
N ALA A 78 20.06 18.89 -2.66
CA ALA A 78 18.74 18.43 -2.23
C ALA A 78 17.72 18.59 -3.38
N GLY A 79 16.98 17.53 -3.68
CA GLY A 79 15.99 17.47 -4.77
C GLY A 79 16.56 17.10 -6.15
N ASP A 80 17.86 16.88 -6.29
CA ASP A 80 18.47 16.36 -7.53
C ASP A 80 18.14 14.86 -7.73
N THR A 81 18.33 14.39 -8.96
CA THR A 81 18.14 12.98 -9.35
C THR A 81 19.48 12.34 -9.74
N VAL A 82 19.73 11.13 -9.23
CA VAL A 82 20.83 10.26 -9.61
C VAL A 82 20.27 9.07 -10.38
N THR A 83 20.51 9.03 -11.69
CA THR A 83 20.16 7.91 -12.57
C THR A 83 21.35 6.96 -12.68
N VAL A 84 21.19 5.75 -12.18
CA VAL A 84 22.24 4.71 -12.21
C VAL A 84 21.95 3.75 -13.35
N LEU A 85 22.84 3.71 -14.35
CA LEU A 85 22.72 2.79 -15.48
C LEU A 85 23.05 1.36 -15.05
N ALA A 86 22.44 0.39 -15.73
CA ALA A 86 22.63 -1.04 -15.50
C ALA A 86 24.12 -1.44 -15.36
N GLY A 87 24.41 -2.28 -14.37
CA GLY A 87 25.78 -2.66 -14.00
C GLY A 87 25.88 -3.22 -12.59
N ASN A 88 27.10 -3.58 -12.21
CA ASN A 88 27.43 -4.11 -10.89
C ASN A 88 28.23 -3.06 -10.11
N TYR A 89 27.69 -2.62 -8.97
CA TYR A 89 28.27 -1.60 -8.11
C TYR A 89 28.50 -2.20 -6.73
N ALA A 90 29.74 -2.53 -6.39
CA ALA A 90 30.12 -3.06 -5.08
C ALA A 90 30.12 -1.95 -4.00
N GLU A 91 29.01 -1.22 -3.90
CA GLU A 91 28.81 -0.07 -3.03
C GLU A 91 27.61 -0.32 -2.10
N ARG A 92 27.82 -0.07 -0.80
CA ARG A 92 26.76 0.31 0.13
C ARG A 92 26.73 1.83 0.22
N VAL A 93 25.63 2.44 -0.21
CA VAL A 93 25.54 3.90 -0.40
C VAL A 93 24.92 4.57 0.81
N THR A 94 25.60 5.56 1.37
CA THR A 94 25.09 6.43 2.44
C THR A 94 24.38 7.63 1.81
N VAL A 95 23.10 7.79 2.14
CA VAL A 95 22.21 8.84 1.63
C VAL A 95 21.78 9.75 2.78
N ASN A 96 22.51 10.85 2.94
CA ASN A 96 22.35 11.84 4.03
C ASN A 96 21.82 13.20 3.52
N ARG A 97 21.11 13.18 2.40
CA ARG A 97 20.46 14.34 1.77
C ARG A 97 19.25 13.89 0.95
N ALA A 98 18.22 14.73 0.84
CA ALA A 98 17.03 14.47 0.04
C ALA A 98 17.38 14.35 -1.45
N VAL A 99 17.40 13.15 -2.02
CA VAL A 99 17.67 12.91 -3.45
C VAL A 99 16.81 11.77 -4.00
N VAL A 100 16.58 11.79 -5.31
CA VAL A 100 15.97 10.65 -6.03
C VAL A 100 17.07 9.77 -6.58
N LEU A 101 17.17 8.54 -6.10
CA LEU A 101 18.01 7.48 -6.64
C LEU A 101 17.14 6.55 -7.48
N GLN A 102 17.44 6.41 -8.76
CA GLN A 102 16.71 5.54 -9.68
C GLN A 102 17.65 4.66 -10.52
N ALA A 103 17.35 3.38 -10.58
CA ALA A 103 18.02 2.43 -11.48
C ALA A 103 17.41 2.50 -12.89
N GLN A 104 18.26 2.41 -13.92
CA GLN A 104 17.87 2.28 -15.33
C GLN A 104 18.39 0.94 -15.86
N GLY A 105 17.52 -0.08 -15.82
CA GLY A 105 17.89 -1.49 -16.01
C GLY A 105 18.42 -2.12 -14.72
N THR A 106 18.97 -3.33 -14.81
CA THR A 106 19.43 -4.08 -13.63
C THR A 106 20.70 -3.45 -13.03
N VAL A 107 20.55 -2.82 -11.86
CA VAL A 107 21.65 -2.29 -11.05
C VAL A 107 21.83 -3.19 -9.83
N ASN A 108 22.88 -4.03 -9.86
CA ASN A 108 23.22 -4.92 -8.75
C ASN A 108 24.14 -4.20 -7.76
N MET A 109 23.78 -4.16 -6.48
CA MET A 109 24.57 -3.47 -5.45
C MET A 109 24.40 -4.01 -4.02
N GLN A 110 25.20 -3.51 -3.07
CA GLN A 110 25.11 -3.87 -1.65
C GLN A 110 24.05 -3.07 -0.88
N GLY A 111 23.36 -2.13 -1.51
CA GLY A 111 22.21 -1.43 -0.92
C GLY A 111 22.55 -0.14 -0.18
N PHE A 112 21.72 0.24 0.79
CA PHE A 112 21.62 1.64 1.21
C PHE A 112 21.53 1.83 2.72
N VAL A 113 22.07 2.95 3.19
CA VAL A 113 21.85 3.52 4.53
C VAL A 113 21.38 4.96 4.37
N VAL A 114 20.11 5.20 4.67
CA VAL A 114 19.43 6.49 4.56
C VAL A 114 19.36 7.14 5.93
N SER A 115 19.74 8.42 6.02
CA SER A 115 19.72 9.20 7.26
C SER A 115 19.24 10.64 7.03
N ALA A 116 18.35 10.82 6.06
CA ALA A 116 17.77 12.11 5.69
C ALA A 116 16.36 11.91 5.14
N ASP A 117 15.55 12.97 5.24
CA ASP A 117 14.19 13.02 4.75
C ASP A 117 14.12 13.11 3.22
N TYR A 118 12.94 12.80 2.66
CA TYR A 118 12.61 12.96 1.24
C TYR A 118 13.56 12.22 0.27
N VAL A 119 14.13 11.10 0.71
CA VAL A 119 14.95 10.21 -0.13
C VAL A 119 14.05 9.24 -0.90
N THR A 120 14.26 9.10 -2.21
CA THR A 120 13.63 8.05 -3.02
C THR A 120 14.68 7.04 -3.45
N ILE A 121 14.43 5.75 -3.28
CA ILE A 121 15.27 4.64 -3.77
C ILE A 121 14.38 3.73 -4.61
N LYS A 122 14.67 3.68 -5.92
CA LYS A 122 13.80 3.03 -6.91
C LYS A 122 14.50 2.09 -7.88
N GLY A 123 13.99 0.86 -7.99
CA GLY A 123 14.35 -0.10 -9.05
C GLY A 123 15.68 -0.86 -8.86
N PHE A 124 16.33 -0.76 -7.71
CA PHE A 124 17.63 -1.39 -7.48
C PHE A 124 17.51 -2.89 -7.18
N THR A 125 18.54 -3.66 -7.55
CA THR A 125 18.73 -5.05 -7.13
C THR A 125 19.79 -5.08 -6.03
N VAL A 126 19.33 -5.10 -4.78
CA VAL A 126 20.19 -5.17 -3.59
C VAL A 126 20.48 -6.62 -3.26
N THR A 127 21.76 -6.98 -3.12
CA THR A 127 22.21 -8.33 -2.79
C THR A 127 23.36 -8.27 -1.78
N THR A 128 23.12 -8.85 -0.60
CA THR A 128 23.79 -8.44 0.66
C THR A 128 24.22 -9.63 1.50
N PHE A 129 24.99 -10.52 0.87
CA PHE A 129 25.61 -11.68 1.54
C PHE A 129 27.10 -11.48 1.86
N ALA A 130 27.71 -10.38 1.40
CA ALA A 130 29.13 -10.08 1.60
C ALA A 130 29.40 -9.17 2.81
N ASP A 131 28.36 -8.59 3.41
CA ASP A 131 28.42 -7.72 4.58
C ASP A 131 27.32 -8.06 5.60
N LEU A 132 27.57 -7.74 6.88
CA LEU A 132 26.62 -7.93 7.99
C LEU A 132 25.70 -6.71 8.09
N ALA A 133 24.58 -6.73 7.36
CA ALA A 133 23.73 -5.57 7.17
C ALA A 133 22.30 -5.90 6.73
N VAL A 134 21.41 -4.93 6.95
CA VAL A 134 20.11 -4.84 6.28
C VAL A 134 20.31 -4.38 4.84
N GLY A 135 19.53 -4.89 3.89
CA GLY A 135 19.59 -4.49 2.48
C GLY A 135 19.39 -2.97 2.28
N ILE A 136 18.24 -2.45 2.73
CA ILE A 136 17.94 -1.01 2.74
C ILE A 136 17.56 -0.58 4.16
N LEU A 137 18.39 0.26 4.77
CA LEU A 137 18.15 0.79 6.12
C LEU A 137 17.76 2.27 6.04
N VAL A 138 16.62 2.65 6.61
CA VAL A 138 16.25 4.04 6.88
C VAL A 138 16.36 4.30 8.38
N ASN A 139 17.37 5.08 8.77
CA ASN A 139 17.68 5.41 10.16
C ASN A 139 17.55 6.92 10.35
N LYS A 140 16.37 7.33 10.83
CA LYS A 140 15.96 8.74 11.07
C LYS A 140 15.68 9.52 9.78
N GLY A 141 14.83 8.97 8.91
CA GLY A 141 14.39 9.64 7.68
C GLY A 141 12.87 9.73 7.58
N GLY A 142 12.33 10.92 7.35
CA GLY A 142 10.92 11.18 7.10
C GLY A 142 10.57 11.25 5.60
N TRP A 143 9.35 10.88 5.21
CA TRP A 143 8.85 11.01 3.83
C TRP A 143 9.71 10.32 2.74
N CYS A 144 10.41 9.26 3.09
CA CYS A 144 11.20 8.47 2.15
C CYS A 144 10.34 7.50 1.34
N ASP A 145 10.70 7.28 0.08
CA ASP A 145 10.06 6.32 -0.83
C ASP A 145 11.03 5.19 -1.18
N ILE A 146 10.70 3.97 -0.76
CA ILE A 146 11.46 2.76 -1.11
C ILE A 146 10.57 1.94 -2.05
N GLU A 147 10.78 2.05 -3.36
CA GLU A 147 9.86 1.52 -4.36
C GLU A 147 10.47 0.56 -5.40
N ASN A 148 9.75 -0.53 -5.72
CA ASN A 148 10.08 -1.43 -6.84
C ASN A 148 11.51 -2.00 -6.80
N ASN A 149 12.13 -2.11 -5.62
CA ASN A 149 13.45 -2.70 -5.45
C ASN A 149 13.33 -4.22 -5.27
N THR A 150 14.33 -4.96 -5.75
CA THR A 150 14.53 -6.37 -5.37
C THR A 150 15.60 -6.40 -4.29
N VAL A 151 15.28 -6.87 -3.09
CA VAL A 151 16.21 -6.98 -1.97
C VAL A 151 16.32 -8.45 -1.58
N GLN A 152 17.51 -9.03 -1.73
CA GLN A 152 17.69 -10.47 -1.60
C GLN A 152 18.96 -10.86 -0.84
N TYR A 153 18.88 -12.00 -0.16
CA TYR A 153 20.00 -12.63 0.55
C TYR A 153 20.65 -11.80 1.68
N SER A 154 20.00 -10.74 2.14
CA SER A 154 20.54 -9.85 3.18
C SER A 154 20.84 -10.62 4.47
N THR A 155 22.00 -10.39 5.09
CA THR A 155 22.41 -11.09 6.31
C THR A 155 21.59 -10.72 7.55
N MET A 156 21.06 -9.50 7.64
CA MET A 156 20.33 -8.99 8.82
C MET A 156 18.94 -8.42 8.52
N GLY A 157 18.34 -8.74 7.37
CA GLY A 157 16.98 -8.30 7.01
C GLY A 157 16.89 -7.53 5.69
N GLY A 158 15.72 -7.55 5.08
CA GLY A 158 15.51 -6.92 3.76
C GLY A 158 15.50 -5.39 3.83
N ILE A 159 14.41 -4.82 4.33
CA ILE A 159 14.26 -3.35 4.50
C ILE A 159 13.89 -3.07 5.96
N SER A 160 14.56 -2.11 6.60
CA SER A 160 14.25 -1.66 7.97
C SER A 160 14.01 -0.15 8.00
N LEU A 161 12.90 0.27 8.63
CA LEU A 161 12.60 1.64 9.00
C LEU A 161 12.77 1.77 10.52
N GLN A 162 13.72 2.58 10.99
CA GLN A 162 14.08 2.65 12.41
C GLN A 162 13.53 3.89 13.13
N GLY A 163 12.51 3.68 13.96
CA GLY A 163 11.96 4.63 14.93
C GLY A 163 12.08 4.06 16.35
N LEU A 164 13.31 4.01 16.88
CA LEU A 164 13.63 3.43 18.19
C LEU A 164 12.86 4.12 19.34
N PRO A 165 12.60 3.44 20.48
CA PRO A 165 11.79 4.02 21.57
C PRO A 165 12.30 5.36 22.14
N ALA A 166 13.60 5.64 22.03
CA ALA A 166 14.20 6.91 22.45
C ALA A 166 13.82 8.10 21.53
N ASN A 167 13.42 7.85 20.28
CA ASN A 167 12.87 8.85 19.36
C ASN A 167 11.99 8.15 18.30
N PRO A 168 10.74 7.79 18.64
CA PRO A 168 9.87 7.01 17.75
C PRO A 168 9.40 7.80 16.53
N SER A 169 9.40 9.13 16.59
CA SER A 169 9.10 10.02 15.46
C SER A 169 10.31 10.31 14.58
N ALA A 170 11.45 9.62 14.74
CA ALA A 170 12.64 9.90 13.93
C ALA A 170 12.50 9.42 12.47
N THR A 171 11.79 8.32 12.26
CA THR A 171 11.47 7.77 10.93
C THR A 171 9.94 7.75 10.84
N HIS A 172 9.39 8.46 9.86
CA HIS A 172 7.95 8.67 9.78
C HIS A 172 7.48 8.98 8.35
N ASP A 173 6.17 8.79 8.06
CA ASP A 173 5.51 9.15 6.80
C ASP A 173 6.17 8.57 5.51
N CYS A 174 7.01 7.56 5.66
CA CYS A 174 7.65 6.85 4.55
C CYS A 174 6.71 5.87 3.84
N ILE A 175 6.99 5.62 2.56
CA ILE A 175 6.31 4.62 1.72
C ILE A 175 7.29 3.50 1.39
N VAL A 176 6.89 2.25 1.64
CA VAL A 176 7.62 1.03 1.23
C VAL A 176 6.70 0.26 0.30
N LYS A 177 6.94 0.31 -1.01
CA LYS A 177 5.96 -0.10 -2.02
C LYS A 177 6.51 -0.98 -3.14
N ASN A 178 5.76 -2.02 -3.50
CA ASN A 178 6.03 -2.90 -4.64
C ASN A 178 7.45 -3.52 -4.64
N ASN A 179 8.11 -3.65 -3.49
CA ASN A 179 9.43 -4.26 -3.42
C ASN A 179 9.29 -5.79 -3.40
N VAL A 180 10.29 -6.50 -3.92
CA VAL A 180 10.42 -7.96 -3.84
C VAL A 180 11.50 -8.27 -2.82
N LEU A 181 11.16 -8.99 -1.76
CA LEU A 181 12.03 -9.30 -0.63
C LEU A 181 12.20 -10.81 -0.50
N TYR A 182 13.32 -11.31 -1.01
CA TYR A 182 13.54 -12.74 -1.20
C TYR A 182 14.73 -13.25 -0.37
N ARG A 183 14.50 -14.24 0.49
CA ARG A 183 15.58 -14.93 1.23
C ARG A 183 16.48 -14.02 2.06
N ASN A 184 15.90 -12.97 2.63
CA ASN A 184 16.59 -12.13 3.59
C ASN A 184 16.61 -12.83 4.97
N GLY A 185 17.67 -12.59 5.74
CA GLY A 185 17.82 -13.14 7.08
C GLY A 185 16.94 -12.41 8.10
N ILE A 186 16.44 -13.11 9.11
CA ILE A 186 15.65 -12.59 10.25
C ILE A 186 14.25 -12.05 9.87
N PHE A 187 14.16 -11.13 8.91
CA PHE A 187 12.89 -10.54 8.45
C PHE A 187 12.94 -10.10 6.98
N GLY A 188 11.77 -10.10 6.33
CA GLY A 188 11.56 -9.36 5.09
C GLY A 188 11.59 -7.86 5.35
N LEU A 189 10.60 -7.37 6.11
CA LEU A 189 10.52 -5.97 6.57
C LEU A 189 10.59 -5.86 8.09
N GLU A 190 11.28 -4.82 8.57
CA GLU A 190 11.13 -4.30 9.94
C GLU A 190 10.61 -2.88 9.84
N ILE A 191 9.38 -2.65 10.29
CA ILE A 191 8.71 -1.36 10.20
C ILE A 191 8.52 -0.83 11.61
N MET A 192 9.34 0.14 11.98
CA MET A 192 9.18 0.95 13.18
C MET A 192 9.01 2.42 12.80
N GLY A 193 8.41 3.21 13.68
CA GLY A 193 8.31 4.65 13.51
C GLY A 193 6.87 5.13 13.56
N GLN A 194 6.50 6.07 12.69
CA GLN A 194 5.15 6.62 12.63
C GLN A 194 4.60 6.76 11.20
N ASN A 195 3.30 6.50 11.01
CA ASN A 195 2.52 6.84 9.80
C ASN A 195 3.01 6.25 8.46
N HIS A 196 3.67 5.07 8.48
CA HIS A 196 4.16 4.42 7.27
C HIS A 196 3.05 3.79 6.42
N LEU A 197 3.17 3.90 5.10
CA LEU A 197 2.41 3.09 4.14
C LEU A 197 3.31 1.96 3.61
N VAL A 198 2.91 0.72 3.84
CA VAL A 198 3.62 -0.48 3.40
C VAL A 198 2.69 -1.23 2.46
N GLU A 199 2.89 -1.10 1.15
CA GLU A 199 1.90 -1.47 0.14
C GLU A 199 2.44 -2.38 -0.97
N GLY A 200 1.75 -3.48 -1.26
CA GLY A 200 2.00 -4.28 -2.45
C GLY A 200 3.38 -4.98 -2.50
N ASN A 201 4.08 -5.11 -1.38
CA ASN A 201 5.38 -5.79 -1.33
C ASN A 201 5.19 -7.30 -1.38
N ASP A 202 6.06 -7.99 -2.11
CA ASP A 202 6.15 -9.45 -2.18
C ASP A 202 7.31 -9.91 -1.29
N ILE A 203 7.02 -10.73 -0.28
CA ILE A 203 7.97 -11.18 0.74
C ILE A 203 7.94 -12.71 0.78
N SER A 204 9.09 -13.34 0.56
CA SER A 204 9.17 -14.80 0.55
C SER A 204 10.48 -15.38 1.06
N GLN A 205 10.36 -16.57 1.63
CA GLN A 205 11.47 -17.42 2.07
C GLN A 205 12.46 -16.76 3.05
N THR A 206 12.00 -15.93 3.99
CA THR A 206 12.86 -15.39 5.06
C THR A 206 13.63 -16.51 5.77
N ILE A 207 14.91 -16.28 6.07
CA ILE A 207 15.82 -17.28 6.65
C ILE A 207 16.14 -16.90 8.10
N GLN A 208 15.98 -17.82 9.06
CA GLN A 208 16.44 -17.58 10.44
C GLN A 208 17.97 -17.45 10.50
N ASN A 209 18.65 -18.57 10.22
CA ASN A 209 20.10 -18.70 10.30
C ASN A 209 20.75 -18.53 8.92
N ASN A 210 20.87 -17.29 8.45
CA ASN A 210 21.56 -17.00 7.17
C ASN A 210 23.04 -17.45 7.27
N PRO A 211 23.56 -18.32 6.37
CA PRO A 211 24.91 -18.88 6.46
C PRO A 211 26.03 -17.84 6.28
N CYS A 212 25.71 -16.64 5.79
CA CYS A 212 26.63 -15.51 5.73
C CYS A 212 26.57 -14.60 6.96
N ASN A 213 25.63 -14.83 7.90
CA ASN A 213 25.59 -14.13 9.17
C ASN A 213 26.41 -14.88 10.24
N VAL A 214 27.72 -14.60 10.26
CA VAL A 214 28.65 -15.22 11.22
C VAL A 214 28.46 -14.75 12.68
N THR A 215 27.80 -13.60 12.90
CA THR A 215 27.63 -13.01 14.24
C THR A 215 26.64 -13.80 15.10
N TYR A 216 25.59 -14.35 14.48
CA TYR A 216 24.55 -15.12 15.17
C TYR A 216 24.54 -16.59 14.76
N ALA A 217 25.68 -17.12 14.29
CA ALA A 217 25.80 -18.50 13.84
C ALA A 217 25.46 -19.49 14.98
N GLY A 218 24.33 -20.20 14.84
CA GLY A 218 23.82 -21.12 15.86
C GLY A 218 22.95 -20.48 16.94
N ALA A 219 22.49 -19.24 16.75
CA ALA A 219 21.47 -18.64 17.60
C ALA A 219 20.12 -19.34 17.38
N THR A 220 19.50 -19.81 18.47
CA THR A 220 18.17 -20.44 18.45
C THR A 220 17.03 -19.46 18.64
N TRP A 221 17.31 -18.24 19.15
CA TRP A 221 16.33 -17.19 19.45
C TRP A 221 16.02 -16.27 18.27
N LEU A 222 16.68 -16.44 17.12
CA LEU A 222 16.35 -15.70 15.91
C LEU A 222 14.99 -16.16 15.37
N ASP A 223 14.26 -15.26 14.74
CA ASP A 223 13.03 -15.58 14.01
C ASP A 223 13.26 -15.48 12.49
N ALA A 224 12.25 -15.80 11.69
CA ALA A 224 12.29 -15.74 10.22
C ALA A 224 10.98 -15.16 9.67
N ASN A 225 10.70 -13.90 9.99
CA ASN A 225 9.39 -13.29 9.78
C ASN A 225 9.20 -12.67 8.39
N GLY A 226 7.95 -12.51 7.99
CA GLY A 226 7.58 -11.65 6.86
C GLY A 226 7.81 -10.18 7.21
N ILE A 227 7.04 -9.69 8.18
CA ILE A 227 7.02 -8.30 8.63
C ILE A 227 7.05 -8.23 10.17
N LEU A 228 8.10 -7.64 10.72
CA LEU A 228 8.11 -7.10 12.08
C LEU A 228 7.45 -5.72 12.05
N PHE A 229 6.45 -5.48 12.89
CA PHE A 229 5.73 -4.20 12.95
C PHE A 229 5.71 -3.61 14.36
N HIS A 230 6.12 -2.36 14.47
CA HIS A 230 6.35 -1.63 15.71
C HIS A 230 6.01 -0.15 15.52
N GLY A 231 5.84 0.62 16.60
CA GLY A 231 5.45 2.03 16.48
C GLY A 231 3.97 2.18 16.08
N SER A 232 3.61 3.21 15.31
CA SER A 232 2.19 3.58 15.19
C SER A 232 1.70 4.24 13.90
N GLY A 233 0.38 4.24 13.69
CA GLY A 233 -0.28 4.92 12.56
C GLY A 233 -0.06 4.26 11.20
N HIS A 234 0.51 3.05 11.19
CA HIS A 234 0.91 2.36 9.96
C HIS A 234 -0.29 1.78 9.21
N VAL A 235 -0.14 1.64 7.89
CA VAL A 235 -1.07 0.88 7.06
C VAL A 235 -0.28 -0.14 6.24
N PHE A 236 -0.56 -1.41 6.50
CA PHE A 236 -0.09 -2.55 5.73
C PHE A 236 -1.19 -2.94 4.75
N ARG A 237 -0.94 -2.73 3.45
CA ARG A 237 -1.93 -2.97 2.40
C ARG A 237 -1.44 -3.90 1.31
N ASN A 238 -2.26 -4.88 0.93
CA ASN A 238 -2.04 -5.72 -0.25
C ASN A 238 -0.64 -6.36 -0.31
N ASN A 239 0.05 -6.51 0.82
CA ASN A 239 1.34 -7.19 0.85
C ASN A 239 1.11 -8.69 0.73
N LYS A 240 2.01 -9.38 0.04
CA LYS A 240 1.97 -10.81 -0.19
C LYS A 240 3.15 -11.46 0.51
N ILE A 241 2.86 -12.21 1.56
CA ILE A 241 3.85 -12.92 2.37
C ILE A 241 3.65 -14.40 2.14
N HIS A 242 4.66 -15.10 1.62
CA HIS A 242 4.46 -16.50 1.23
C HIS A 242 5.70 -17.38 1.28
N ASP A 243 5.45 -18.69 1.36
CA ASP A 243 6.45 -19.75 1.30
C ASP A 243 7.64 -19.51 2.27
N ILE A 244 7.36 -18.99 3.48
CA ILE A 244 8.37 -18.93 4.55
C ILE A 244 8.56 -20.37 5.06
N PRO A 245 9.78 -20.92 4.96
CA PRO A 245 10.03 -22.34 5.16
C PRO A 245 10.16 -22.71 6.64
N PHE A 246 9.87 -23.98 6.95
CA PHE A 246 10.00 -24.55 8.29
C PHE A 246 10.42 -26.04 8.19
N GLY A 247 11.18 -26.55 9.16
CA GLY A 247 11.43 -27.98 9.30
C GLY A 247 12.51 -28.34 10.34
N PRO A 248 12.93 -29.61 10.48
CA PRO A 248 13.73 -30.02 11.64
C PRO A 248 15.23 -29.65 11.61
N GLU A 249 15.84 -29.32 10.47
CA GLU A 249 17.30 -29.18 10.33
C GLU A 249 17.73 -28.04 9.38
N GLY A 250 18.07 -26.87 9.93
CA GLY A 250 18.33 -25.67 9.12
C GLY A 250 19.72 -25.64 8.49
N TYR A 251 20.17 -24.46 8.07
CA TYR A 251 21.58 -24.22 7.74
C TYR A 251 22.49 -24.71 8.87
N THR A 252 23.13 -25.87 8.67
CA THR A 252 23.99 -26.49 9.68
C THR A 252 25.21 -25.62 9.94
N GLN A 253 25.67 -25.59 11.20
CA GLN A 253 26.89 -24.91 11.58
C GLN A 253 28.06 -25.37 10.69
N GLY A 254 28.72 -24.42 10.02
CA GLY A 254 29.78 -24.71 9.04
C GLY A 254 29.33 -24.72 7.57
N THR A 255 28.05 -24.46 7.26
CA THR A 255 27.63 -24.22 5.87
C THR A 255 28.42 -23.04 5.28
N PRO A 256 29.11 -23.18 4.13
CA PRO A 256 29.90 -22.09 3.55
C PRO A 256 29.01 -20.90 3.20
N CYS A 257 29.42 -19.68 3.53
CA CYS A 257 28.81 -18.48 2.98
C CYS A 257 29.09 -18.40 1.47
N SER A 258 28.07 -18.62 0.65
CA SER A 258 28.15 -18.47 -0.80
C SER A 258 26.75 -18.26 -1.40
N LEU A 259 26.69 -17.67 -2.59
CA LEU A 259 25.42 -17.54 -3.32
C LEU A 259 24.80 -18.91 -3.63
N ALA A 260 25.62 -19.94 -3.92
CA ALA A 260 25.13 -21.30 -4.15
C ALA A 260 24.49 -21.91 -2.89
N SER A 261 25.06 -21.67 -1.71
CA SER A 261 24.49 -22.09 -0.43
C SER A 261 23.15 -21.40 -0.17
N LEU A 262 23.08 -20.09 -0.43
CA LEU A 262 21.89 -19.27 -0.26
C LEU A 262 20.77 -19.61 -1.26
N GLN A 263 21.12 -20.08 -2.46
CA GLN A 263 20.18 -20.54 -3.49
C GLN A 263 19.66 -21.97 -3.23
N ASN A 264 20.29 -22.74 -2.35
CA ASN A 264 19.89 -24.11 -2.10
C ASN A 264 18.72 -24.19 -1.10
N LEU A 265 17.51 -24.40 -1.64
CA LEU A 265 16.28 -24.54 -0.84
C LEU A 265 16.23 -25.82 0.01
N SER A 266 17.12 -26.80 -0.20
CA SER A 266 17.15 -28.03 0.62
C SER A 266 17.66 -27.83 2.06
N ASN A 267 18.05 -26.60 2.42
CA ASN A 267 18.66 -26.27 3.72
C ASN A 267 17.76 -25.36 4.57
N ASP A 268 16.51 -25.17 4.16
CA ASP A 268 15.60 -24.12 4.64
C ASP A 268 14.81 -24.51 5.92
N TYR A 269 15.13 -25.65 6.54
CA TYR A 269 14.26 -26.28 7.52
C TYR A 269 14.51 -25.78 8.95
N ILE A 270 13.79 -24.74 9.40
CA ILE A 270 14.04 -24.12 10.70
C ILE A 270 13.30 -24.82 11.86
N SER A 271 14.00 -25.20 12.94
CA SER A 271 13.44 -26.05 14.01
C SER A 271 12.86 -25.32 15.23
N ASP A 272 13.19 -24.04 15.46
CA ASP A 272 12.84 -23.29 16.69
C ASP A 272 12.56 -21.78 16.45
N SER A 273 12.31 -21.34 15.22
CA SER A 273 11.96 -19.93 14.93
C SER A 273 10.45 -19.70 14.88
N HIS A 274 9.99 -18.53 15.32
CA HIS A 274 8.77 -17.97 14.73
C HIS A 274 9.00 -17.67 13.25
N THR A 275 7.98 -17.94 12.45
CA THR A 275 7.97 -17.77 11.00
C THR A 275 6.72 -16.96 10.66
N ASP A 276 6.48 -15.87 11.40
CA ASP A 276 5.21 -15.17 11.38
C ASP A 276 5.12 -14.23 10.17
N CYS A 277 3.93 -14.12 9.57
CA CYS A 277 3.71 -13.12 8.52
C CYS A 277 3.80 -11.70 9.09
N PHE A 278 3.14 -11.47 10.23
CA PHE A 278 3.15 -10.19 10.94
C PHE A 278 3.38 -10.44 12.43
N GLN A 279 4.47 -9.90 12.99
CA GLN A 279 4.77 -10.00 14.42
C GLN A 279 5.02 -8.63 15.06
N THR A 280 4.45 -8.42 16.25
CA THR A 280 4.79 -7.32 17.17
C THR A 280 5.01 -7.85 18.57
N PHE A 281 5.97 -7.25 19.27
CA PHE A 281 6.27 -7.46 20.68
C PHE A 281 6.81 -6.15 21.29
N ALA A 282 7.01 -6.15 22.61
CA ALA A 282 7.66 -5.06 23.36
C ALA A 282 8.99 -5.55 23.95
N GLY A 283 9.86 -4.61 24.31
CA GLY A 283 11.18 -4.88 24.87
C GLY A 283 12.07 -3.67 24.64
N ASP A 284 13.03 -3.78 23.73
CA ASP A 284 13.75 -2.64 23.16
C ASP A 284 13.00 -1.96 22.00
N LYS A 285 11.76 -2.39 21.73
CA LYS A 285 10.83 -1.87 20.71
C LYS A 285 9.53 -1.35 21.35
N ILE A 286 8.83 -0.45 20.65
CA ILE A 286 7.44 -0.08 20.95
C ILE A 286 6.52 -1.06 20.20
N ALA A 287 5.69 -1.80 20.93
CA ALA A 287 4.69 -2.67 20.32
C ALA A 287 3.73 -1.88 19.42
N GLY A 288 3.36 -2.45 18.27
CA GLY A 288 2.52 -1.79 17.27
C GLY A 288 1.19 -1.29 17.83
N HIS A 289 0.79 -0.06 17.48
CA HIS A 289 -0.52 0.48 17.84
C HIS A 289 -1.11 1.47 16.84
N ASP A 290 -2.44 1.55 16.77
CA ASP A 290 -3.16 2.39 15.78
C ASP A 290 -2.82 2.01 14.33
N ILE A 291 -2.89 0.71 14.00
CA ILE A 291 -2.43 0.15 12.72
C ILE A 291 -3.57 -0.54 11.96
N LEU A 292 -3.63 -0.33 10.65
CA LEU A 292 -4.52 -1.01 9.71
C LEU A 292 -3.76 -2.08 8.90
N PHE A 293 -4.34 -3.27 8.81
CA PHE A 293 -3.93 -4.37 7.93
C PHE A 293 -5.08 -4.68 6.99
N ASP A 294 -4.97 -4.25 5.73
CA ASP A 294 -6.06 -4.26 4.74
C ASP A 294 -5.64 -5.03 3.48
N GLY A 295 -6.37 -6.09 3.14
CA GLY A 295 -6.16 -6.84 1.89
C GLY A 295 -4.82 -7.59 1.78
N ASN A 296 -4.10 -7.82 2.88
CA ASN A 296 -2.84 -8.56 2.83
C ASN A 296 -3.09 -10.07 2.63
N SER A 297 -2.12 -10.77 2.05
CA SER A 297 -2.14 -12.22 1.89
C SER A 297 -0.95 -12.88 2.59
N CYS A 298 -1.22 -13.99 3.29
CA CYS A 298 -0.26 -14.77 4.07
C CYS A 298 -0.46 -16.26 3.77
N ILE A 299 0.38 -16.86 2.91
CA ILE A 299 0.10 -18.15 2.25
C ILE A 299 1.29 -19.11 2.35
N ASN A 300 1.03 -20.40 2.60
CA ASN A 300 2.06 -21.47 2.67
C ASN A 300 3.17 -21.19 3.69
N VAL A 301 2.87 -20.43 4.74
CA VAL A 301 3.77 -20.24 5.87
C VAL A 301 3.58 -21.43 6.81
N THR A 302 4.63 -22.26 6.89
CA THR A 302 4.60 -23.58 7.56
C THR A 302 5.22 -23.52 8.95
N SER A 303 4.92 -24.50 9.82
CA SER A 303 5.38 -24.51 11.22
C SER A 303 5.71 -25.90 11.75
N SER A 304 6.38 -25.96 12.92
CA SER A 304 6.48 -27.19 13.69
C SER A 304 5.11 -27.62 14.22
N LEU A 305 5.04 -28.91 14.58
CA LEU A 305 4.00 -29.51 15.42
C LEU A 305 3.98 -28.95 16.86
N ASN A 306 4.94 -28.10 17.24
CA ASN A 306 5.00 -27.47 18.56
C ASN A 306 4.24 -26.14 18.55
N LEU A 307 3.05 -26.12 19.14
CA LEU A 307 2.18 -24.93 19.20
C LEU A 307 2.82 -23.71 19.87
N ASN A 308 3.87 -23.88 20.68
CA ASN A 308 4.59 -22.77 21.30
C ASN A 308 5.46 -22.00 20.30
N VAL A 309 5.90 -22.65 19.22
CA VAL A 309 6.79 -22.11 18.17
C VAL A 309 6.12 -22.18 16.79
N ALA A 310 4.79 -22.12 16.78
CA ALA A 310 4.00 -22.27 15.57
C ALA A 310 3.88 -20.94 14.80
N ALA A 311 4.24 -20.97 13.52
CA ALA A 311 4.05 -19.89 12.56
C ALA A 311 2.60 -19.40 12.51
N ARG A 312 2.42 -18.09 12.66
CA ARG A 312 1.13 -17.40 12.69
C ARG A 312 1.05 -16.37 11.57
N ALA A 313 -0.16 -16.09 11.11
CA ALA A 313 -0.38 -14.92 10.28
C ALA A 313 -0.19 -13.63 11.09
N PHE A 314 -0.68 -13.61 12.34
CA PHE A 314 -0.59 -12.45 13.23
C PHE A 314 -0.17 -12.87 14.65
N GLN A 315 1.03 -12.47 15.06
CA GLN A 315 1.56 -12.65 16.42
C GLN A 315 1.63 -11.27 17.10
N VAL A 316 0.80 -11.07 18.14
CA VAL A 316 0.57 -9.75 18.74
C VAL A 316 0.80 -9.80 20.24
N GLU A 317 1.90 -9.21 20.69
CA GLU A 317 2.28 -9.17 22.11
C GLU A 317 2.68 -7.76 22.59
N GLY A 318 3.14 -7.65 23.84
CA GLY A 318 3.81 -6.46 24.35
C GLY A 318 2.88 -5.28 24.68
N GLY A 319 1.59 -5.51 24.86
CA GLY A 319 0.63 -4.44 25.15
C GLY A 319 0.18 -3.63 23.93
N ALA A 320 0.39 -4.17 22.71
CA ALA A 320 -0.13 -3.64 21.45
C ALA A 320 -1.63 -3.31 21.52
N TYR A 321 -2.08 -2.29 20.78
CA TYR A 321 -3.49 -1.87 20.84
C TYR A 321 -4.01 -1.16 19.59
N ASN A 322 -5.33 -1.14 19.43
CA ASN A 322 -6.02 -0.51 18.30
C ASN A 322 -5.50 -1.02 16.93
N LEU A 323 -5.45 -2.35 16.78
CA LEU A 323 -5.07 -3.02 15.53
C LEU A 323 -6.33 -3.48 14.80
N THR A 324 -6.44 -3.13 13.52
CA THR A 324 -7.59 -3.48 12.68
C THR A 324 -7.13 -4.32 11.49
N PHE A 325 -7.60 -5.56 11.43
CA PHE A 325 -7.32 -6.53 10.37
C PHE A 325 -8.60 -6.72 9.54
N ILE A 326 -8.58 -6.23 8.30
CA ILE A 326 -9.72 -6.30 7.37
C ILE A 326 -9.34 -6.87 6.01
N ASN A 327 -10.28 -7.56 5.36
CA ASN A 327 -10.12 -8.12 4.01
C ASN A 327 -8.93 -9.08 3.83
N ASN A 328 -8.19 -9.48 4.88
CA ASN A 328 -6.97 -10.27 4.70
C ASN A 328 -7.28 -11.74 4.35
N VAL A 329 -6.40 -12.35 3.56
CA VAL A 329 -6.51 -13.74 3.11
C VAL A 329 -5.34 -14.56 3.65
N VAL A 330 -5.64 -15.53 4.51
CA VAL A 330 -4.65 -16.32 5.23
C VAL A 330 -4.80 -17.81 4.92
N ASN A 331 -3.68 -18.45 4.60
CA ASN A 331 -3.55 -19.91 4.61
C ASN A 331 -2.24 -20.36 5.27
N THR A 332 -2.34 -20.69 6.55
CA THR A 332 -1.23 -20.98 7.46
C THR A 332 -1.59 -22.06 8.48
N ASN A 333 -0.61 -22.47 9.29
CA ASN A 333 -0.85 -23.37 10.42
C ASN A 333 -1.53 -22.64 11.61
N GLY A 334 -1.06 -21.44 12.01
CA GLY A 334 -1.76 -20.59 12.99
C GLY A 334 -2.36 -19.33 12.35
N ILE A 335 -3.59 -18.97 12.71
CA ILE A 335 -4.17 -17.68 12.28
C ILE A 335 -3.62 -16.55 13.15
N ALA A 336 -3.92 -16.51 14.45
CA ALA A 336 -3.40 -15.45 15.31
C ALA A 336 -3.20 -15.85 16.78
N ASN A 337 -2.26 -15.17 17.43
CA ASN A 337 -2.07 -15.17 18.87
C ASN A 337 -2.05 -13.72 19.38
N ILE A 338 -3.02 -13.38 20.23
CA ILE A 338 -3.21 -12.03 20.76
C ILE A 338 -3.01 -12.09 22.29
N ASN A 339 -1.87 -11.59 22.76
CA ASN A 339 -1.40 -11.76 24.12
C ASN A 339 -1.19 -10.41 24.82
N GLY A 340 -2.01 -10.11 25.82
CA GLY A 340 -1.94 -8.88 26.61
C GLY A 340 -2.29 -7.60 25.84
N ALA A 341 -2.94 -7.72 24.68
CA ALA A 341 -3.28 -6.62 23.78
C ALA A 341 -4.72 -6.11 23.99
N ARG A 342 -5.11 -4.99 23.37
CA ARG A 342 -6.50 -4.48 23.45
C ARG A 342 -6.99 -3.75 22.21
N ASP A 343 -8.29 -3.54 22.12
CA ASP A 343 -8.94 -2.78 21.03
C ASP A 343 -8.69 -3.40 19.64
N ILE A 344 -8.67 -4.75 19.56
CA ILE A 344 -8.30 -5.51 18.36
C ILE A 344 -9.53 -5.85 17.52
N ARG A 345 -9.45 -5.75 16.19
CA ARG A 345 -10.56 -6.06 15.27
C ARG A 345 -10.12 -7.00 14.16
N PHE A 346 -10.85 -8.09 13.98
CA PHE A 346 -10.79 -8.95 12.80
C PHE A 346 -12.16 -8.90 12.13
N GLU A 347 -12.30 -8.15 11.03
CA GLU A 347 -13.56 -8.02 10.30
C GLU A 347 -13.39 -8.33 8.81
N ASN A 348 -14.28 -9.14 8.23
CA ASN A 348 -14.27 -9.45 6.79
C ASN A 348 -12.96 -10.12 6.29
N ASN A 349 -12.35 -11.06 7.04
CA ASN A 349 -11.17 -11.80 6.59
C ASN A 349 -11.51 -13.25 6.16
N THR A 350 -10.65 -13.88 5.36
CA THR A 350 -10.77 -15.30 5.00
C THR A 350 -9.58 -16.09 5.56
N PHE A 351 -9.84 -16.93 6.55
CA PHE A 351 -8.85 -17.70 7.29
C PHE A 351 -9.01 -19.20 7.02
N VAL A 352 -8.07 -19.77 6.27
CA VAL A 352 -8.10 -21.18 5.87
C VAL A 352 -6.94 -21.91 6.55
N GLY A 353 -7.21 -22.92 7.37
CA GLY A 353 -6.16 -23.77 7.93
C GLY A 353 -5.44 -24.56 6.83
N ASN A 354 -4.20 -24.94 7.08
CA ASN A 354 -3.47 -25.86 6.20
C ASN A 354 -4.07 -27.28 6.33
N PRO A 355 -4.71 -27.85 5.29
CA PRO A 355 -5.35 -29.17 5.37
C PRO A 355 -4.34 -30.31 5.52
N ASP A 356 -3.09 -30.11 5.09
CA ASP A 356 -2.01 -31.09 5.24
C ASP A 356 -1.44 -31.12 6.67
N PHE A 357 -1.94 -30.26 7.57
CA PHE A 357 -1.42 -30.06 8.92
C PHE A 357 -2.50 -30.21 10.00
N ALA A 358 -2.53 -31.37 10.66
CA ALA A 358 -3.52 -31.73 11.67
C ALA A 358 -3.59 -30.79 12.91
N TYR A 359 -2.62 -29.89 13.08
CA TYR A 359 -2.54 -28.93 14.18
C TYR A 359 -2.80 -27.48 13.72
N SER A 360 -3.57 -27.29 12.65
CA SER A 360 -4.00 -25.95 12.24
C SER A 360 -4.97 -25.33 13.26
N THR A 361 -4.75 -24.05 13.60
CA THR A 361 -5.40 -23.36 14.73
C THR A 361 -5.91 -21.96 14.34
N GLY A 362 -6.99 -21.52 15.01
CA GLY A 362 -7.63 -20.22 14.79
C GLY A 362 -6.96 -19.06 15.54
N ILE A 363 -7.78 -18.21 16.17
CA ILE A 363 -7.34 -17.04 16.94
C ILE A 363 -7.31 -17.38 18.44
N TYR A 364 -6.14 -17.26 19.06
CA TYR A 364 -5.96 -17.32 20.52
C TYR A 364 -5.99 -15.91 21.12
N LEU A 365 -6.73 -15.75 22.22
CA LEU A 365 -6.84 -14.50 22.99
C LEU A 365 -6.48 -14.78 24.46
N THR A 366 -5.36 -14.22 24.91
CA THR A 366 -4.86 -14.34 26.29
C THR A 366 -4.69 -12.95 26.88
N ASN A 367 -5.35 -12.66 28.00
CA ASN A 367 -5.42 -11.32 28.61
C ASN A 367 -5.80 -10.18 27.64
N ALA A 368 -6.53 -10.49 26.55
CA ALA A 368 -6.77 -9.56 25.46
C ALA A 368 -8.17 -8.92 25.56
N THR A 369 -8.28 -7.59 25.56
CA THR A 369 -9.54 -6.90 25.91
C THR A 369 -10.13 -6.05 24.78
N ASN A 370 -11.46 -5.86 24.77
CA ASN A 370 -12.21 -5.15 23.71
C ASN A 370 -11.89 -5.69 22.30
N VAL A 371 -12.02 -7.00 22.12
CA VAL A 371 -11.73 -7.69 20.86
C VAL A 371 -13.01 -7.88 20.05
N LYS A 372 -12.98 -7.60 18.75
CA LYS A 372 -14.10 -7.79 17.81
C LYS A 372 -13.72 -8.79 16.72
N ILE A 373 -14.53 -9.81 16.50
CA ILE A 373 -14.27 -10.86 15.48
C ILE A 373 -15.58 -11.15 14.73
N ARG A 374 -15.77 -10.53 13.56
CA ARG A 374 -17.00 -10.65 12.76
C ARG A 374 -16.76 -10.81 11.27
N ASN A 375 -17.73 -11.34 10.54
CA ASN A 375 -17.67 -11.48 9.09
C ASN A 375 -16.43 -12.26 8.59
N ASN A 376 -15.80 -13.07 9.43
CA ASN A 376 -14.63 -13.86 9.00
C ASN A 376 -15.06 -15.27 8.59
N VAL A 377 -14.44 -15.79 7.54
CA VAL A 377 -14.50 -17.23 7.24
C VAL A 377 -13.38 -17.92 8.02
N PHE A 378 -13.71 -18.92 8.81
CA PHE A 378 -12.77 -19.86 9.43
C PHE A 378 -13.03 -21.24 8.84
N ALA A 379 -12.13 -21.73 7.98
CA ALA A 379 -12.31 -23.01 7.30
C ALA A 379 -11.08 -23.92 7.45
N TYR A 380 -11.28 -25.23 7.64
CA TYR A 380 -10.21 -26.25 7.64
C TYR A 380 -9.16 -26.10 8.76
N GLN A 381 -9.53 -25.51 9.90
CA GLN A 381 -8.74 -25.61 11.13
C GLN A 381 -9.06 -26.93 11.85
N GLU A 382 -8.15 -27.90 11.76
CA GLU A 382 -8.44 -29.28 12.16
C GLU A 382 -8.44 -29.51 13.67
N ASN A 383 -7.79 -28.65 14.48
CA ASN A 383 -7.57 -28.93 15.89
C ASN A 383 -8.43 -28.13 16.90
N GLY A 384 -8.84 -28.84 17.94
CA GLY A 384 -9.37 -28.34 19.22
C GLY A 384 -10.72 -27.60 19.20
N VAL A 385 -10.89 -26.48 18.48
CA VAL A 385 -12.14 -25.67 18.36
C VAL A 385 -12.24 -24.90 17.03
N GLY A 386 -11.13 -24.78 16.28
CA GLY A 386 -11.09 -24.24 14.91
C GLY A 386 -11.10 -22.71 14.76
N SER A 387 -11.92 -21.97 15.50
CA SER A 387 -12.15 -20.53 15.25
C SER A 387 -11.52 -19.56 16.26
N ILE A 388 -12.06 -19.49 17.49
CA ILE A 388 -11.72 -18.46 18.49
C ILE A 388 -11.55 -19.09 19.88
N TRP A 389 -10.45 -18.77 20.56
CA TRP A 389 -10.08 -19.31 21.87
C TRP A 389 -9.76 -18.20 22.88
N PRO A 390 -10.75 -17.69 23.63
CA PRO A 390 -10.52 -16.73 24.69
C PRO A 390 -10.31 -17.39 26.06
N ASP A 391 -9.36 -16.87 26.82
CA ASP A 391 -9.36 -17.05 28.27
C ASP A 391 -10.54 -16.29 28.95
N SER A 392 -10.72 -16.48 30.26
CA SER A 392 -11.83 -15.87 31.01
C SER A 392 -11.84 -14.34 30.96
N ILE A 393 -10.67 -13.71 30.92
CA ILE A 393 -10.53 -12.24 30.85
C ILE A 393 -10.95 -11.76 29.47
N SER A 394 -10.40 -12.38 28.42
CA SER A 394 -10.68 -12.01 27.03
C SER A 394 -12.14 -12.24 26.67
N LYS A 395 -12.73 -13.34 27.14
CA LYS A 395 -14.15 -13.67 26.95
C LYS A 395 -15.09 -12.62 27.54
N SER A 396 -14.69 -11.91 28.59
CA SER A 396 -15.54 -10.88 29.23
C SER A 396 -15.77 -9.62 28.39
N SER A 397 -14.93 -9.39 27.38
CA SER A 397 -15.01 -8.20 26.49
C SER A 397 -14.87 -8.55 24.99
N LEU A 398 -15.00 -9.83 24.65
CA LEU A 398 -15.05 -10.32 23.28
C LEU A 398 -16.43 -10.06 22.67
N THR A 399 -16.47 -9.45 21.49
CA THR A 399 -17.66 -9.35 20.65
C THR A 399 -17.43 -10.13 19.36
N ALA A 400 -17.93 -11.37 19.31
CA ALA A 400 -17.88 -12.23 18.13
C ALA A 400 -19.28 -12.55 17.59
N GLY A 401 -19.36 -12.93 16.32
CA GLY A 401 -20.61 -13.27 15.62
C GLY A 401 -20.54 -12.99 14.12
N TYR A 402 -21.49 -13.52 13.35
CA TYR A 402 -21.52 -13.40 11.88
C TYR A 402 -20.26 -13.97 11.18
N ASN A 403 -19.64 -15.01 11.75
CA ASN A 403 -18.51 -15.72 11.13
C ASN A 403 -19.00 -17.00 10.42
N CYS A 404 -18.31 -17.44 9.38
CA CYS A 404 -18.62 -18.68 8.64
C CYS A 404 -17.60 -19.72 9.04
N VAL A 405 -17.99 -20.68 9.89
CA VAL A 405 -17.06 -21.57 10.61
C VAL A 405 -17.24 -23.02 10.17
N TYR A 406 -16.19 -23.61 9.61
CA TYR A 406 -16.15 -24.95 9.06
C TYR A 406 -14.87 -25.71 9.41
N ARG A 407 -15.02 -26.99 9.75
CA ARG A 407 -13.94 -27.92 10.08
C ARG A 407 -14.19 -29.22 9.33
N ALA A 408 -13.17 -29.80 8.67
CA ALA A 408 -13.38 -31.00 7.88
C ALA A 408 -13.47 -32.26 8.77
N GLY A 409 -12.65 -32.33 9.83
CA GLY A 409 -12.68 -33.39 10.84
C GLY A 409 -13.89 -33.41 11.80
N GLY A 410 -15.05 -32.90 11.39
CA GLY A 410 -16.31 -32.92 12.16
C GLY A 410 -16.76 -31.54 12.67
N PRO A 411 -17.83 -31.47 13.49
CA PRO A 411 -18.40 -30.20 13.93
C PRO A 411 -17.37 -29.34 14.68
N PRO A 412 -17.47 -27.99 14.62
CA PRO A 412 -16.64 -27.12 15.43
C PRO A 412 -16.92 -27.33 16.92
N ALA A 413 -15.89 -27.38 17.76
CA ALA A 413 -15.99 -27.91 19.14
C ALA A 413 -16.43 -26.89 20.21
N ARG A 414 -17.32 -25.95 19.84
CA ARG A 414 -17.98 -25.02 20.77
C ARG A 414 -19.39 -24.68 20.28
N SER A 415 -20.12 -23.87 21.03
CA SER A 415 -21.36 -23.24 20.53
C SER A 415 -21.06 -22.08 19.56
N PRO A 416 -21.88 -21.86 18.53
CA PRO A 416 -21.79 -20.69 17.65
C PRO A 416 -22.00 -19.38 18.42
N ASP A 417 -21.42 -18.29 17.90
CA ASP A 417 -21.76 -16.93 18.32
C ASP A 417 -22.98 -16.40 17.54
N PRO A 418 -23.62 -15.29 17.97
CA PRO A 418 -24.80 -14.76 17.30
C PRO A 418 -24.56 -14.44 15.82
N GLY A 419 -25.39 -15.01 14.95
CA GLY A 419 -25.32 -14.81 13.50
C GLY A 419 -24.29 -15.68 12.76
N ASP A 420 -23.52 -16.52 13.46
CA ASP A 420 -22.54 -17.41 12.80
C ASP A 420 -23.23 -18.42 11.86
N VAL A 421 -22.62 -18.62 10.69
CA VAL A 421 -22.90 -19.75 9.79
C VAL A 421 -22.05 -20.93 10.25
N TRP A 422 -22.68 -21.92 10.90
CA TRP A 422 -21.98 -22.90 11.73
C TRP A 422 -21.94 -24.30 11.14
N GLY A 423 -20.74 -24.86 10.97
CA GLY A 423 -20.51 -26.24 10.52
C GLY A 423 -20.80 -26.50 9.05
N LEU A 424 -21.10 -25.47 8.26
CA LEU A 424 -21.40 -25.59 6.82
C LEU A 424 -20.17 -25.19 5.99
N ASN A 425 -19.87 -25.96 4.95
CA ASN A 425 -18.70 -25.70 4.10
C ASN A 425 -18.87 -24.36 3.34
N PRO A 426 -17.87 -23.45 3.35
CA PRO A 426 -17.94 -22.18 2.60
C PRO A 426 -18.01 -22.31 1.09
N LEU A 427 -17.77 -23.50 0.52
CA LEU A 427 -17.75 -23.78 -0.92
C LEU A 427 -16.82 -22.82 -1.68
N PHE A 428 -15.51 -22.88 -1.39
CA PHE A 428 -14.52 -22.09 -2.12
C PHE A 428 -14.38 -22.54 -3.58
N VAL A 429 -14.09 -21.61 -4.49
CA VAL A 429 -13.95 -21.87 -5.94
C VAL A 429 -12.85 -22.89 -6.23
N ASN A 430 -11.64 -22.73 -5.68
CA ASN A 430 -10.56 -23.72 -5.82
C ASN A 430 -9.54 -23.60 -4.68
N MET A 431 -9.68 -24.41 -3.63
CA MET A 431 -8.75 -24.43 -2.50
C MET A 431 -7.32 -24.84 -2.86
N ALA A 432 -7.14 -25.79 -3.77
CA ALA A 432 -5.82 -26.29 -4.14
C ALA A 432 -4.98 -25.19 -4.81
N ALA A 433 -5.63 -24.35 -5.61
CA ALA A 433 -5.04 -23.15 -6.20
C ALA A 433 -5.10 -21.91 -5.28
N LYS A 434 -5.42 -22.08 -3.99
CA LYS A 434 -5.59 -21.01 -2.98
C LYS A 434 -6.61 -19.91 -3.39
N ASN A 435 -7.55 -20.22 -4.28
CA ASN A 435 -8.64 -19.33 -4.68
C ASN A 435 -9.84 -19.51 -3.73
N PHE A 436 -9.84 -18.69 -2.67
CA PHE A 436 -10.83 -18.74 -1.59
C PHE A 436 -12.05 -17.82 -1.79
N ARG A 437 -12.34 -17.41 -3.05
CA ARG A 437 -13.63 -16.82 -3.41
C ARG A 437 -14.75 -17.84 -3.21
N LEU A 438 -15.95 -17.37 -2.89
CA LEU A 438 -17.12 -18.20 -2.67
C LEU A 438 -17.74 -18.66 -3.99
N GLN A 439 -18.22 -19.91 -4.06
CA GLN A 439 -19.11 -20.37 -5.13
C GLN A 439 -20.54 -19.88 -4.88
N SER A 440 -21.37 -19.80 -5.93
CA SER A 440 -22.73 -19.25 -5.89
C SER A 440 -23.71 -19.98 -4.95
N ALA A 441 -23.38 -21.18 -4.48
CA ALA A 441 -24.18 -21.95 -3.53
C ALA A 441 -23.68 -21.82 -2.08
N SER A 442 -22.68 -20.95 -1.82
CA SER A 442 -22.05 -20.82 -0.51
C SER A 442 -23.04 -20.38 0.57
N PRO A 443 -23.03 -21.02 1.76
CA PRO A 443 -23.87 -20.61 2.88
C PRO A 443 -23.38 -19.32 3.54
N CYS A 444 -22.19 -18.82 3.18
CA CYS A 444 -21.62 -17.58 3.70
C CYS A 444 -22.14 -16.31 2.98
N ILE A 445 -22.88 -16.47 1.86
CA ILE A 445 -23.38 -15.37 1.01
C ILE A 445 -24.64 -14.72 1.61
N ASP A 446 -24.72 -13.39 1.55
CA ASP A 446 -25.79 -12.55 2.15
C ASP A 446 -26.01 -12.84 3.65
N LYS A 447 -24.97 -13.20 4.42
CA LYS A 447 -25.05 -13.51 5.87
C LYS A 447 -24.22 -12.60 6.78
N GLY A 448 -23.42 -11.72 6.19
CA GLY A 448 -22.55 -10.78 6.90
C GLY A 448 -23.31 -9.67 7.60
N PHE A 449 -22.71 -9.18 8.68
CA PHE A 449 -23.10 -7.95 9.36
C PHE A 449 -22.58 -6.73 8.58
N ASN A 450 -23.32 -5.61 8.58
CA ASN A 450 -22.82 -4.36 8.01
C ASN A 450 -21.74 -3.74 8.93
N SER A 451 -20.47 -4.04 8.65
CA SER A 451 -19.30 -3.50 9.35
C SER A 451 -18.95 -2.06 8.94
N GLY A 452 -19.57 -1.52 7.88
CA GLY A 452 -19.21 -0.23 7.29
C GLY A 452 -17.92 -0.26 6.45
N ILE A 453 -17.37 -1.45 6.18
CA ILE A 453 -16.21 -1.64 5.29
C ILE A 453 -16.72 -1.62 3.84
N PRO A 454 -16.30 -0.65 3.00
CA PRO A 454 -16.95 -0.39 1.72
C PRO A 454 -16.48 -1.32 0.59
N ASN A 455 -15.29 -1.90 0.69
CA ASN A 455 -14.67 -2.71 -0.37
C ASN A 455 -14.24 -4.08 0.17
N ASP A 456 -14.16 -5.08 -0.70
CA ASP A 456 -13.55 -6.39 -0.46
C ASP A 456 -12.05 -6.44 -0.87
N PHE A 457 -11.41 -7.60 -0.76
CA PHE A 457 -10.02 -7.85 -1.17
C PHE A 457 -9.74 -7.56 -2.64
N ASP A 458 -10.72 -7.73 -3.53
CA ASP A 458 -10.60 -7.44 -4.97
C ASP A 458 -10.89 -5.97 -5.30
N GLY A 459 -11.32 -5.16 -4.32
CA GLY A 459 -11.78 -3.79 -4.50
C GLY A 459 -13.24 -3.67 -4.94
N SER A 460 -14.02 -4.75 -4.88
CA SER A 460 -15.45 -4.78 -5.16
C SER A 460 -16.23 -4.11 -4.03
N LEU A 461 -17.23 -3.30 -4.38
CA LEU A 461 -18.08 -2.64 -3.39
C LEU A 461 -18.92 -3.65 -2.59
N ARG A 462 -19.06 -3.42 -1.29
CA ARG A 462 -19.96 -4.19 -0.41
C ARG A 462 -21.23 -3.39 -0.07
N PRO A 463 -22.43 -4.02 -0.05
CA PRO A 463 -22.69 -5.40 -0.44
C PRO A 463 -22.79 -5.58 -1.96
N GLN A 464 -22.57 -6.80 -2.46
CA GLN A 464 -23.11 -7.24 -3.76
C GLN A 464 -24.28 -8.19 -3.50
N GLY A 465 -25.44 -7.94 -4.11
CA GLY A 465 -26.63 -8.78 -3.89
C GLY A 465 -27.57 -8.22 -2.82
N ALA A 466 -28.04 -9.09 -1.91
CA ALA A 466 -29.13 -8.78 -0.96
C ALA A 466 -28.63 -8.43 0.45
N GLY A 467 -27.40 -8.82 0.79
CA GLY A 467 -26.73 -8.55 2.06
C GLY A 467 -25.22 -8.57 1.89
N PHE A 468 -24.49 -8.36 2.98
CA PHE A 468 -23.03 -8.45 2.97
C PHE A 468 -22.60 -9.92 2.98
N ASP A 469 -21.46 -10.23 2.38
CA ASP A 469 -20.86 -11.55 2.50
C ASP A 469 -19.95 -11.70 3.71
N ILE A 470 -19.89 -12.91 4.24
CA ILE A 470 -18.90 -13.30 5.24
C ILE A 470 -17.62 -13.71 4.52
N GLY A 471 -16.52 -12.99 4.79
CA GLY A 471 -15.18 -13.26 4.27
C GLY A 471 -14.49 -12.05 3.62
N ALA A 472 -13.28 -12.29 3.13
CA ALA A 472 -12.45 -11.31 2.43
C ALA A 472 -12.96 -10.92 1.03
N PHE A 473 -13.84 -11.72 0.44
CA PHE A 473 -14.40 -11.51 -0.90
C PHE A 473 -15.91 -11.26 -0.81
N GLU A 474 -16.43 -10.48 -1.74
CA GLU A 474 -17.86 -10.27 -1.96
C GLU A 474 -18.29 -10.99 -3.25
N PHE A 475 -19.34 -11.81 -3.19
CA PHE A 475 -19.82 -12.59 -4.32
C PHE A 475 -20.65 -11.71 -5.28
N ALA A 476 -19.99 -11.17 -6.29
CA ALA A 476 -20.68 -10.64 -7.46
C ALA A 476 -21.24 -11.78 -8.31
N ALA A 477 -22.55 -12.03 -8.23
CA ALA A 477 -23.24 -12.83 -9.24
C ALA A 477 -23.02 -12.20 -10.63
N ALA A 478 -22.60 -13.00 -11.62
CA ALA A 478 -22.35 -12.48 -12.96
C ALA A 478 -23.64 -11.88 -13.54
N SER A 479 -23.68 -10.55 -13.68
CA SER A 479 -24.82 -9.81 -14.23
C SER A 479 -25.20 -10.37 -15.60
N SER A 480 -26.34 -11.04 -15.70
CA SER A 480 -26.84 -11.70 -16.91
C SER A 480 -27.39 -10.75 -17.98
N ILE A 481 -26.89 -9.51 -18.01
CA ILE A 481 -27.01 -8.62 -19.17
C ILE A 481 -25.93 -8.98 -20.18
N LEU A 482 -26.14 -10.13 -20.84
CA LEU A 482 -25.53 -10.37 -22.14
C LEU A 482 -26.17 -9.36 -23.11
N PRO A 483 -25.43 -8.39 -23.70
CA PRO A 483 -25.94 -7.70 -24.86
C PRO A 483 -26.14 -8.75 -25.95
N THR A 484 -27.40 -8.96 -26.35
CA THR A 484 -27.75 -9.84 -27.46
C THR A 484 -27.33 -9.18 -28.77
N PHE A 485 -26.04 -9.28 -29.08
CA PHE A 485 -25.51 -8.97 -30.39
C PHE A 485 -26.08 -9.98 -31.40
N THR A 486 -27.20 -9.60 -32.00
CA THR A 486 -27.76 -10.26 -33.19
C THR A 486 -26.84 -9.97 -34.36
N SER A 487 -25.81 -10.81 -34.53
CA SER A 487 -24.95 -10.77 -35.71
C SER A 487 -25.77 -11.23 -36.94
N THR A 488 -26.25 -10.26 -37.72
CA THR A 488 -26.66 -10.54 -39.10
C THR A 488 -25.43 -11.04 -39.87
N PRO A 489 -25.50 -12.22 -40.51
CA PRO A 489 -24.35 -12.80 -41.20
C PRO A 489 -24.00 -11.99 -42.45
N ILE A 490 -22.82 -11.37 -42.44
CA ILE A 490 -22.22 -10.76 -43.63
C ILE A 490 -21.67 -11.91 -44.50
N PRO A 491 -21.88 -11.92 -45.84
CA PRO A 491 -21.34 -12.97 -46.70
C PRO A 491 -19.80 -12.99 -46.67
N LEU A 492 -19.22 -14.16 -46.38
CA LEU A 492 -17.77 -14.38 -46.44
C LEU A 492 -17.30 -14.45 -47.90
N THR A 493 -16.34 -13.60 -48.26
CA THR A 493 -15.56 -13.74 -49.50
C THR A 493 -14.06 -13.76 -49.20
N ALA A 494 -13.40 -14.81 -49.73
CA ALA A 494 -11.95 -15.02 -49.85
C ALA A 494 -11.11 -15.14 -48.56
N THR A 495 -10.70 -16.38 -48.28
CA THR A 495 -9.67 -16.77 -47.29
C THR A 495 -8.26 -16.44 -47.80
N PRO A 496 -7.39 -15.81 -46.99
CA PRO A 496 -5.94 -15.85 -47.17
C PRO A 496 -5.32 -17.03 -46.40
N THR A 497 -4.41 -17.76 -47.03
CA THR A 497 -3.77 -18.98 -46.52
C THR A 497 -2.83 -18.71 -45.33
N ALA A 498 -2.76 -19.65 -44.37
CA ALA A 498 -1.86 -19.54 -43.23
C ALA A 498 -0.37 -19.67 -43.63
N SER A 499 0.49 -18.87 -42.98
CA SER A 499 1.95 -18.98 -43.05
C SER A 499 2.47 -19.83 -41.88
N PRO A 500 3.47 -20.72 -42.07
CA PRO A 500 3.90 -21.67 -41.05
C PRO A 500 4.72 -21.05 -39.90
N ALA A 501 4.70 -21.72 -38.74
CA ALA A 501 5.37 -21.29 -37.52
C ALA A 501 6.91 -21.44 -37.58
N PRO A 502 7.68 -20.67 -36.77
CA PRO A 502 9.13 -20.76 -36.73
C PRO A 502 9.62 -22.05 -36.06
N VAL A 503 10.63 -22.71 -36.63
CA VAL A 503 11.28 -23.89 -36.06
C VAL A 503 12.50 -23.48 -35.23
N LEU A 504 12.60 -24.00 -34.01
CA LEU A 504 13.74 -23.82 -33.10
C LEU A 504 14.88 -24.79 -33.45
N PRO A 505 16.16 -24.36 -33.55
CA PRO A 505 17.26 -25.25 -33.86
C PRO A 505 17.72 -26.07 -32.63
N THR A 506 17.76 -27.39 -32.77
CA THR A 506 18.38 -28.32 -31.82
C THR A 506 19.89 -28.45 -32.05
N PHE A 507 20.69 -28.35 -30.99
CA PHE A 507 22.13 -28.60 -31.02
C PHE A 507 22.48 -29.99 -30.50
N THR A 508 23.20 -30.78 -31.29
CA THR A 508 23.86 -32.03 -30.87
C THR A 508 25.35 -31.77 -30.58
N PRO A 509 25.88 -32.12 -29.40
CA PRO A 509 27.29 -31.92 -29.09
C PRO A 509 28.18 -32.97 -29.80
N THR A 510 29.27 -32.51 -30.41
CA THR A 510 30.35 -33.38 -30.93
C THR A 510 31.61 -33.10 -30.11
N PRO A 511 32.28 -34.12 -29.53
CA PRO A 511 33.49 -33.89 -28.75
C PRO A 511 34.70 -33.63 -29.66
N ILE A 512 35.42 -32.54 -29.41
CA ILE A 512 36.69 -32.24 -30.07
C ILE A 512 37.82 -32.26 -29.03
N SER A 513 38.89 -32.99 -29.32
CA SER A 513 40.05 -33.15 -28.45
C SER A 513 40.94 -31.90 -28.49
N LEU A 514 41.47 -31.49 -27.34
CA LEU A 514 42.39 -30.36 -27.22
C LEU A 514 43.85 -30.81 -27.40
N THR A 515 44.53 -30.26 -28.39
CA THR A 515 45.99 -30.20 -28.46
C THR A 515 46.42 -28.74 -28.63
N ALA A 516 47.22 -28.24 -27.69
CA ALA A 516 47.64 -26.85 -27.64
C ALA A 516 49.12 -26.69 -28.04
N THR A 517 49.43 -25.71 -28.87
CA THR A 517 50.68 -24.92 -28.84
C THR A 517 50.50 -23.63 -29.68
N PRO A 518 51.22 -22.53 -29.37
CA PRO A 518 50.81 -21.18 -29.79
C PRO A 518 51.65 -20.58 -30.94
N THR A 519 51.13 -19.53 -31.62
CA THR A 519 51.90 -18.29 -31.90
C THR A 519 51.10 -17.16 -32.57
N ALA A 520 51.50 -15.92 -32.23
CA ALA A 520 51.46 -14.66 -33.00
C ALA A 520 50.13 -13.93 -33.36
N SER A 521 50.15 -12.62 -33.09
CA SER A 521 49.19 -11.56 -33.49
C SER A 521 49.58 -10.98 -34.88
N PRO A 522 48.69 -10.33 -35.66
CA PRO A 522 48.51 -8.88 -35.50
C PRO A 522 47.12 -8.26 -35.83
N ALA A 523 46.83 -7.15 -35.12
CA ALA A 523 46.12 -5.90 -35.51
C ALA A 523 44.71 -5.88 -36.19
N PRO A 524 43.84 -4.89 -35.86
CA PRO A 524 42.47 -4.80 -36.37
C PRO A 524 42.31 -3.90 -37.61
N VAL A 525 41.24 -4.14 -38.41
CA VAL A 525 40.79 -3.27 -39.50
C VAL A 525 39.34 -2.81 -39.25
N LEU A 526 39.10 -1.51 -39.37
CA LEU A 526 37.80 -0.85 -39.21
C LEU A 526 37.12 -0.68 -40.59
N PRO A 527 35.83 -1.02 -40.76
CA PRO A 527 35.08 -0.68 -41.98
C PRO A 527 34.44 0.71 -41.89
N THR A 528 34.62 1.51 -42.93
CA THR A 528 33.96 2.81 -43.15
C THR A 528 32.65 2.64 -43.93
N PHE A 529 31.64 3.45 -43.60
CA PHE A 529 30.41 3.55 -44.39
C PHE A 529 30.49 4.71 -45.37
N THR A 530 30.04 4.49 -46.60
CA THR A 530 29.83 5.54 -47.61
C THR A 530 28.36 5.61 -47.98
N SER A 531 27.81 6.82 -48.03
CA SER A 531 26.43 7.08 -48.44
C SER A 531 26.42 7.71 -49.84
N THR A 532 25.44 7.34 -50.65
CA THR A 532 25.11 8.01 -51.92
C THR A 532 23.61 8.32 -51.95
N PRO A 533 23.19 9.55 -52.30
CA PRO A 533 21.78 9.95 -52.31
C PRO A 533 21.12 9.72 -53.67
N ILE A 534 19.81 9.49 -53.68
CA ILE A 534 18.95 9.50 -54.87
C ILE A 534 17.88 10.59 -54.68
N PRO A 535 17.71 11.54 -55.62
CA PRO A 535 16.69 12.58 -55.52
C PRO A 535 15.40 12.18 -56.24
N LEU A 536 14.25 12.60 -55.71
CA LEU A 536 13.02 12.73 -56.49
C LEU A 536 12.19 13.92 -56.01
N THR A 537 11.80 14.77 -56.95
CA THR A 537 10.82 15.83 -56.81
C THR A 537 9.67 15.58 -57.77
N THR A 538 8.43 15.79 -57.31
CA THR A 538 7.30 16.24 -58.15
C THR A 538 6.17 16.76 -57.25
N THR A 539 5.38 17.68 -57.79
CA THR A 539 4.50 18.62 -57.08
C THR A 539 3.08 18.07 -56.82
N PRO A 540 2.26 18.73 -55.97
CA PRO A 540 1.09 18.11 -55.34
C PRO A 540 -0.21 18.24 -56.14
N THR A 541 -1.13 17.29 -55.90
CA THR A 541 -2.57 17.39 -56.26
C THR A 541 -3.43 17.33 -55.01
N ALA A 542 -4.42 18.23 -54.93
CA ALA A 542 -5.29 18.38 -53.77
C ALA A 542 -6.34 17.26 -53.65
N SER A 543 -6.76 16.98 -52.41
CA SER A 543 -7.90 16.11 -52.06
C SER A 543 -8.88 16.91 -51.18
N PRO A 544 -10.22 16.74 -51.33
CA PRO A 544 -11.19 17.68 -50.78
C PRO A 544 -11.44 17.52 -49.27
N ALA A 545 -11.95 18.60 -48.66
CA ALA A 545 -12.28 18.67 -47.24
C ALA A 545 -13.50 17.79 -46.86
N PRO A 546 -13.56 17.26 -45.62
CA PRO A 546 -14.70 16.50 -45.14
C PRO A 546 -15.93 17.37 -44.87
N VAL A 547 -17.11 16.89 -45.28
CA VAL A 547 -18.40 17.56 -45.07
C VAL A 547 -18.93 17.27 -43.66
N LEU A 548 -19.35 18.33 -42.96
CA LEU A 548 -19.96 18.27 -41.63
C LEU A 548 -21.47 17.99 -41.71
N PRO A 549 -22.03 17.00 -40.99
CA PRO A 549 -23.49 16.85 -40.87
C PRO A 549 -24.07 17.94 -39.95
N THR A 550 -24.93 18.79 -40.50
CA THR A 550 -25.71 19.76 -39.71
C THR A 550 -26.93 19.07 -39.10
N ALA A 551 -27.05 19.08 -37.77
CA ALA A 551 -28.25 18.65 -37.05
C ALA A 551 -28.99 19.86 -36.47
N THR A 552 -30.13 20.20 -37.05
CA THR A 552 -31.03 21.27 -36.56
C THR A 552 -31.81 20.83 -35.33
N LEU A 553 -31.71 21.58 -34.24
CA LEU A 553 -32.56 21.41 -33.06
C LEU A 553 -33.91 22.10 -33.27
N THR A 554 -34.98 21.31 -33.39
CA THR A 554 -36.37 21.80 -33.32
C THR A 554 -36.91 21.63 -31.90
N SER A 555 -37.44 22.70 -31.32
CA SER A 555 -38.04 22.69 -29.99
C SER A 555 -39.46 22.12 -29.99
N SER A 556 -39.72 21.14 -29.14
CA SER A 556 -41.07 20.76 -28.72
C SER A 556 -41.05 20.37 -27.24
N GLN A 557 -41.47 21.30 -26.39
CA GLN A 557 -41.53 21.15 -24.93
C GLN A 557 -42.84 20.45 -24.52
N PRO A 558 -42.80 19.33 -23.78
CA PRO A 558 -43.93 18.85 -23.00
C PRO A 558 -43.93 19.51 -21.62
N THR A 559 -45.08 20.03 -21.19
CA THR A 559 -45.25 20.70 -19.90
C THR A 559 -45.23 19.70 -18.74
N ALA A 560 -44.23 19.80 -17.85
CA ALA A 560 -44.20 19.04 -16.60
C ALA A 560 -44.90 19.81 -15.48
N THR A 561 -45.99 19.27 -14.95
CA THR A 561 -46.66 19.78 -13.74
C THR A 561 -45.77 19.57 -12.51
N SER A 562 -45.63 20.61 -11.69
CA SER A 562 -44.78 20.58 -10.50
C SER A 562 -45.35 19.69 -9.39
N GLN A 563 -44.61 18.64 -9.02
CA GLN A 563 -44.67 18.07 -7.66
C GLN A 563 -43.36 18.39 -6.94
N ALA A 564 -43.47 19.14 -5.84
CA ALA A 564 -42.34 19.42 -4.97
C ALA A 564 -42.06 18.20 -4.08
N THR A 565 -41.16 17.33 -4.52
CA THR A 565 -40.56 16.30 -3.66
C THR A 565 -39.38 16.92 -2.91
N THR A 566 -39.52 17.09 -1.60
CA THR A 566 -38.44 17.54 -0.72
C THR A 566 -37.26 16.57 -0.81
N GLN A 567 -36.14 17.03 -1.37
CA GLN A 567 -34.90 16.28 -1.45
C GLN A 567 -34.43 15.90 -0.03
N PRO A 568 -34.01 14.63 0.21
CA PRO A 568 -33.38 14.28 1.48
C PRO A 568 -32.14 15.16 1.72
N PRO A 569 -31.81 15.50 2.98
CA PRO A 569 -30.64 16.33 3.27
C PRO A 569 -29.39 15.65 2.74
N VAL A 570 -28.73 16.30 1.78
CA VAL A 570 -27.43 15.85 1.28
C VAL A 570 -26.44 15.99 2.42
N SER A 571 -25.75 14.90 2.78
CA SER A 571 -24.84 14.88 3.91
C SER A 571 -23.59 15.72 3.62
N GLU A 572 -23.61 16.99 4.03
CA GLU A 572 -22.46 17.88 3.85
C GLU A 572 -21.27 17.40 4.69
N THR A 573 -20.10 17.27 4.06
CA THR A 573 -18.82 16.99 4.74
C THR A 573 -17.85 18.14 4.52
N THR A 574 -17.37 18.75 5.60
CA THR A 574 -16.38 19.84 5.53
C THR A 574 -14.98 19.33 5.83
N TYR A 575 -14.07 19.58 4.90
CA TYR A 575 -12.65 19.28 4.98
C TYR A 575 -11.87 20.56 5.28
N ASP A 576 -11.36 20.67 6.51
CA ASP A 576 -10.50 21.74 7.03
C ASP A 576 -9.14 21.83 6.31
N ASP A 577 -8.52 23.01 6.20
CA ASP A 577 -7.22 23.18 5.51
C ASP A 577 -6.07 22.30 6.06
N THR A 578 -6.18 21.83 7.30
CA THR A 578 -5.24 20.89 7.93
C THR A 578 -5.56 19.42 7.66
N TYR A 579 -6.65 19.11 6.95
CA TYR A 579 -7.06 17.76 6.58
C TYR A 579 -5.99 17.06 5.74
N ARG A 580 -5.48 15.92 6.23
CA ARG A 580 -4.31 15.18 5.71
C ARG A 580 -4.36 14.79 4.23
N PHE A 581 -5.51 14.90 3.57
CA PHE A 581 -5.70 14.60 2.15
C PHE A 581 -5.58 15.81 1.22
N PHE A 582 -5.57 17.04 1.73
CA PHE A 582 -5.15 18.18 0.93
C PHE A 582 -3.67 18.01 0.54
N LYS A 583 -3.39 17.88 -0.76
CA LYS A 583 -2.03 17.81 -1.28
C LYS A 583 -1.66 19.16 -1.88
N PHE A 584 -0.91 19.93 -1.11
CA PHE A 584 -0.35 21.22 -1.50
C PHE A 584 0.91 21.02 -2.35
N SER A 585 0.97 21.65 -3.52
CA SER A 585 2.13 21.63 -4.42
C SER A 585 3.15 22.73 -4.09
N SER A 586 3.33 23.02 -2.80
CA SER A 586 4.41 23.83 -2.20
C SER A 586 4.22 23.85 -0.69
N PHE A 587 5.16 24.48 0.03
CA PHE A 587 4.86 24.97 1.37
C PHE A 587 3.72 26.00 1.30
N TRP A 588 2.62 25.72 2.00
CA TRP A 588 1.54 26.68 2.27
C TRP A 588 1.56 26.94 3.78
N PRO A 589 2.05 28.12 4.25
CA PRO A 589 2.13 28.42 5.66
C PRO A 589 0.74 28.38 6.31
N LEU A 590 0.66 27.78 7.49
CA LEU A 590 -0.54 27.72 8.31
C LEU A 590 -0.63 29.01 9.14
N VAL A 591 -1.78 29.68 9.10
CA VAL A 591 -2.04 30.91 9.86
C VAL A 591 -3.14 30.65 10.87
N SER A 592 -2.84 30.82 12.15
CA SER A 592 -3.84 30.78 13.22
C SER A 592 -4.66 32.08 13.22
N ASN A 593 -5.97 31.97 13.01
CA ASN A 593 -6.92 33.07 13.16
C ASN A 593 -8.30 32.51 13.54
N SER A 594 -8.85 32.93 14.69
CA SER A 594 -10.10 32.42 15.25
C SER A 594 -11.35 32.69 14.39
N GLN A 595 -11.26 33.49 13.33
CA GLN A 595 -12.35 33.77 12.40
C GLN A 595 -12.37 32.82 11.19
N ALA A 596 -11.33 32.01 10.99
CA ALA A 596 -11.29 30.95 9.98
C ALA A 596 -11.87 29.63 10.53
N TYR A 597 -12.13 28.65 9.66
CA TYR A 597 -12.68 27.36 10.05
C TYR A 597 -11.70 26.66 11.00
N LEU A 598 -12.23 26.12 12.10
CA LEU A 598 -11.47 25.57 13.23
C LEU A 598 -10.29 26.46 13.72
N GLY A 599 -10.34 27.76 13.45
CA GLY A 599 -9.37 28.75 13.88
C GLY A 599 -8.08 28.83 13.06
N LYS A 600 -8.02 28.24 11.86
CA LYS A 600 -6.82 28.26 11.00
C LYS A 600 -7.19 28.37 9.52
N TYR A 601 -6.22 28.79 8.70
CA TYR A 601 -6.28 28.69 7.25
C TYR A 601 -4.86 28.63 6.66
N LYS A 602 -4.76 28.24 5.39
CA LYS A 602 -3.49 28.21 4.63
C LYS A 602 -3.46 29.24 3.52
N TYR A 603 -2.26 29.69 3.17
CA TYR A 603 -2.05 30.59 2.04
C TYR A 603 -0.84 30.21 1.17
N THR A 604 -0.77 30.82 0.00
CA THR A 604 0.42 30.83 -0.87
C THR A 604 0.60 32.23 -1.46
N GLY A 605 1.85 32.67 -1.64
CA GLY A 605 2.21 33.83 -2.49
C GLY A 605 2.84 33.42 -3.82
N THR A 606 2.99 32.11 -4.06
CA THR A 606 3.77 31.57 -5.17
C THR A 606 2.84 31.19 -6.32
N LYS A 607 2.88 31.94 -7.42
CA LYS A 607 2.04 31.71 -8.61
C LYS A 607 2.18 30.28 -9.15
N ALA A 608 1.10 29.74 -9.68
CA ALA A 608 0.94 28.37 -10.19
C ALA A 608 1.09 27.25 -9.15
N THR A 609 1.29 27.58 -7.86
CA THR A 609 1.10 26.57 -6.80
C THR A 609 -0.37 26.20 -6.66
N SER A 610 -0.60 24.98 -6.20
CA SER A 610 -1.92 24.38 -6.20
C SER A 610 -2.17 23.56 -4.94
N VAL A 611 -3.43 23.27 -4.69
CA VAL A 611 -3.86 22.30 -3.67
C VAL A 611 -4.90 21.38 -4.28
N THR A 612 -4.77 20.08 -4.03
CA THR A 612 -5.70 19.06 -4.53
C THR A 612 -6.41 18.34 -3.38
N LEU A 613 -7.65 17.93 -3.61
CA LEU A 613 -8.46 17.10 -2.73
C LEU A 613 -9.25 16.10 -3.58
N SER A 614 -9.05 14.80 -3.35
CA SER A 614 -9.99 13.79 -3.84
C SER A 614 -11.17 13.69 -2.88
N PHE A 615 -12.39 13.64 -3.42
CA PHE A 615 -13.61 13.51 -2.64
C PHE A 615 -14.62 12.60 -3.36
N THR A 616 -15.64 12.12 -2.64
CA THR A 616 -16.81 11.45 -3.23
C THR A 616 -18.04 12.30 -2.96
N GLY A 617 -18.79 12.68 -3.98
CA GLY A 617 -19.95 13.58 -3.85
C GLY A 617 -20.53 14.01 -5.20
N GLN A 618 -21.47 14.95 -5.20
CA GLN A 618 -22.10 15.49 -6.42
C GLN A 618 -21.82 16.99 -6.64
N SER A 619 -21.25 17.67 -5.65
CA SER A 619 -21.03 19.12 -5.62
C SER A 619 -20.00 19.49 -4.55
N PHE A 620 -19.46 20.70 -4.63
CA PHE A 620 -18.56 21.22 -3.61
C PHE A 620 -18.62 22.75 -3.49
N SER A 621 -18.13 23.27 -2.37
CA SER A 621 -17.85 24.68 -2.13
C SER A 621 -16.43 24.85 -1.60
N VAL A 622 -15.76 25.93 -1.96
CA VAL A 622 -14.46 26.34 -1.39
C VAL A 622 -14.71 27.45 -0.37
N LEU A 623 -14.27 27.26 0.87
CA LEU A 623 -14.15 28.32 1.87
C LEU A 623 -12.75 28.94 1.82
N TYR A 624 -12.68 30.26 1.98
CA TYR A 624 -11.43 31.02 1.87
C TYR A 624 -11.44 32.35 2.63
N ALA A 625 -10.26 32.95 2.77
CA ALA A 625 -10.06 34.31 3.23
C ALA A 625 -9.79 35.27 2.05
N ALA A 626 -10.41 36.45 2.08
CA ALA A 626 -10.36 37.48 1.05
C ALA A 626 -9.82 38.79 1.61
N GLY A 627 -9.23 39.65 0.78
CA GLY A 627 -8.75 40.98 1.21
C GLY A 627 -7.90 41.72 0.17
N PRO A 628 -7.26 42.85 0.53
CA PRO A 628 -6.64 43.74 -0.46
C PRO A 628 -5.48 43.12 -1.24
N SER A 629 -4.66 42.35 -0.52
CA SER A 629 -3.46 41.67 -1.05
C SER A 629 -3.75 40.26 -1.59
N TYR A 630 -5.02 39.86 -1.70
CA TYR A 630 -5.38 38.51 -2.13
C TYR A 630 -5.71 38.48 -3.62
N GLY A 631 -5.34 37.39 -4.30
CA GLY A 631 -5.43 37.23 -5.75
C GLY A 631 -6.51 36.25 -6.19
N SER A 632 -6.40 35.75 -7.42
CA SER A 632 -7.33 34.75 -7.95
C SER A 632 -6.76 33.33 -7.88
N MET A 633 -7.65 32.34 -7.79
CA MET A 633 -7.35 30.92 -7.99
C MET A 633 -8.25 30.34 -9.08
N ASP A 634 -7.67 29.59 -10.01
CA ASP A 634 -8.44 28.74 -10.92
C ASP A 634 -8.84 27.45 -10.20
N ILE A 635 -10.03 26.96 -10.53
CA ILE A 635 -10.66 25.78 -9.93
C ILE A 635 -10.85 24.75 -11.02
N TYR A 636 -10.30 23.56 -10.82
CA TYR A 636 -10.41 22.42 -11.71
C TYR A 636 -11.11 21.26 -11.01
N ILE A 637 -11.91 20.52 -11.75
CA ILE A 637 -12.51 19.25 -11.34
C ILE A 637 -12.14 18.18 -12.37
N ASP A 638 -11.55 17.08 -11.94
CA ASP A 638 -11.08 15.98 -12.80
C ASP A 638 -10.20 16.45 -13.98
N ASN A 639 -9.29 17.38 -13.68
CA ASN A 639 -8.39 18.08 -14.61
C ASN A 639 -9.08 18.97 -15.66
N GLN A 640 -10.40 19.18 -15.60
CA GLN A 640 -11.12 20.17 -16.41
C GLN A 640 -11.32 21.47 -15.64
N LEU A 641 -11.19 22.63 -16.30
CA LEU A 641 -11.41 23.94 -15.67
C LEU A 641 -12.90 24.11 -15.33
N ALA A 642 -13.21 24.22 -14.04
CA ALA A 642 -14.55 24.42 -13.49
C ALA A 642 -14.93 25.90 -13.33
N GLY A 643 -13.94 26.78 -13.19
CA GLY A 643 -14.11 28.23 -13.07
C GLY A 643 -12.92 28.90 -12.41
N SER A 644 -13.05 30.18 -12.06
CA SER A 644 -12.04 30.92 -11.29
C SER A 644 -12.70 31.65 -10.12
N LEU A 645 -11.96 31.73 -9.02
CA LEU A 645 -12.32 32.34 -7.75
C LEU A 645 -11.41 33.56 -7.52
N ASN A 646 -11.98 34.76 -7.50
CA ASN A 646 -11.25 35.97 -7.10
C ASN A 646 -11.39 36.21 -5.59
N GLN A 647 -10.27 36.29 -4.88
CA GLN A 647 -10.22 36.49 -3.43
C GLN A 647 -9.91 37.96 -3.05
N GLN A 648 -9.83 38.86 -4.02
CA GLN A 648 -9.59 40.27 -3.75
C GLN A 648 -10.83 40.94 -3.12
N SER A 649 -10.63 41.68 -2.03
CA SER A 649 -11.67 42.41 -1.30
C SER A 649 -11.09 43.71 -0.69
N PRO A 650 -11.85 44.81 -0.55
CA PRO A 650 -11.36 46.02 0.12
C PRO A 650 -10.97 45.81 1.59
N ASP A 651 -11.60 44.83 2.26
CA ASP A 651 -11.38 44.48 3.66
C ASP A 651 -10.97 43.01 3.81
N LEU A 652 -10.22 42.68 4.85
CA LEU A 652 -9.95 41.30 5.23
C LEU A 652 -11.24 40.60 5.71
N ARG A 653 -11.62 39.49 5.07
CA ARG A 653 -12.83 38.72 5.35
C ARG A 653 -12.50 37.22 5.37
N PHE A 654 -13.07 36.51 6.34
CA PHE A 654 -12.91 35.05 6.49
C PHE A 654 -14.20 34.32 6.10
N GLN A 655 -14.15 32.99 5.98
CA GLN A 655 -15.33 32.16 5.67
C GLN A 655 -16.08 32.60 4.39
N GLN A 656 -15.37 33.24 3.46
CA GLN A 656 -15.93 33.56 2.15
C GLN A 656 -16.10 32.26 1.37
N ARG A 657 -17.13 32.19 0.53
CA ARG A 657 -17.58 30.93 -0.09
C ARG A 657 -17.72 31.06 -1.59
N TRP A 658 -17.15 30.10 -2.31
CA TRP A 658 -17.36 29.90 -3.74
C TRP A 658 -18.04 28.54 -3.93
N ASP A 659 -19.13 28.51 -4.68
CA ASP A 659 -19.93 27.31 -4.93
C ASP A 659 -19.73 26.80 -6.35
N TYR A 660 -19.51 25.49 -6.51
CA TYR A 660 -19.45 24.88 -7.83
C TYR A 660 -20.82 24.98 -8.53
N PRO A 661 -20.91 25.61 -9.71
CA PRO A 661 -22.20 25.89 -10.36
C PRO A 661 -22.82 24.66 -11.07
N GLY A 662 -22.09 23.56 -11.19
CA GLY A 662 -22.54 22.33 -11.84
C GLY A 662 -23.04 21.26 -10.86
N LYS A 663 -23.46 20.12 -11.42
CA LYS A 663 -23.75 18.89 -10.68
C LYS A 663 -22.93 17.74 -11.27
N LEU A 664 -22.12 17.11 -10.44
CA LEU A 664 -21.32 15.94 -10.77
C LEU A 664 -22.17 14.66 -10.65
N VAL A 665 -21.78 13.62 -11.40
CA VAL A 665 -22.27 12.25 -11.19
C VAL A 665 -21.83 11.83 -9.78
N TYR A 666 -22.64 11.08 -9.03
CA TYR A 666 -22.17 10.59 -7.73
C TYR A 666 -21.02 9.61 -7.93
N GLY A 667 -19.83 9.99 -7.46
CA GLY A 667 -18.61 9.22 -7.67
C GLY A 667 -17.40 9.93 -7.07
N LYS A 668 -16.21 9.36 -7.31
CA LYS A 668 -14.93 9.92 -6.88
C LYS A 668 -14.45 10.98 -7.86
N HIS A 669 -14.16 12.16 -7.34
CA HIS A 669 -13.67 13.32 -8.09
C HIS A 669 -12.38 13.87 -7.49
N THR A 670 -11.66 14.69 -8.26
CA THR A 670 -10.47 15.42 -7.80
C THR A 670 -10.64 16.91 -8.02
N LEU A 671 -10.84 17.65 -6.92
CA LEU A 671 -10.75 19.11 -6.89
C LEU A 671 -9.27 19.52 -6.94
N LYS A 672 -8.95 20.52 -7.76
CA LYS A 672 -7.65 21.19 -7.77
C LYS A 672 -7.84 22.71 -7.83
N LEU A 673 -7.32 23.42 -6.83
CA LEU A 673 -7.25 24.88 -6.82
C LEU A 673 -5.83 25.28 -7.26
N VAL A 674 -5.68 26.25 -8.15
CA VAL A 674 -4.38 26.73 -8.66
C VAL A 674 -4.30 28.24 -8.49
N PHE A 675 -3.32 28.75 -7.74
CA PHE A 675 -3.15 30.18 -7.54
C PHE A 675 -2.66 30.87 -8.83
N THR A 676 -3.51 31.71 -9.42
CA THR A 676 -3.27 32.42 -10.68
C THR A 676 -3.04 33.92 -10.52
N GLY A 677 -3.13 34.44 -9.28
CA GLY A 677 -3.00 35.84 -8.94
C GLY A 677 -1.73 36.55 -9.46
N PRO A 678 -1.77 37.89 -9.56
CA PRO A 678 -0.59 38.70 -9.89
C PRO A 678 0.56 38.55 -8.89
N VAL A 679 1.77 38.94 -9.31
CA VAL A 679 2.93 39.06 -8.42
C VAL A 679 2.59 39.98 -7.24
N ASN A 680 3.06 39.62 -6.03
CA ASN A 680 2.74 40.28 -4.75
C ASN A 680 1.28 40.15 -4.27
N THR A 681 0.51 39.20 -4.80
CA THR A 681 -0.80 38.80 -4.22
C THR A 681 -0.73 37.41 -3.59
N MET A 682 -1.73 37.05 -2.80
CA MET A 682 -1.81 35.80 -2.05
C MET A 682 -3.08 35.00 -2.38
N GLY A 683 -2.99 33.68 -2.50
CA GLY A 683 -4.14 32.76 -2.56
C GLY A 683 -4.36 32.08 -1.22
N THR A 684 -5.61 31.77 -0.85
CA THR A 684 -5.94 31.06 0.40
C THR A 684 -6.89 29.88 0.22
N LEU A 685 -6.78 28.94 1.15
CA LEU A 685 -7.75 27.89 1.41
C LEU A 685 -8.02 27.84 2.92
N ASP A 686 -9.30 27.80 3.27
CA ASP A 686 -9.82 27.74 4.65
C ASP A 686 -10.49 26.37 4.87
N ALA A 687 -11.39 25.95 3.97
CA ALA A 687 -11.93 24.58 3.93
C ALA A 687 -12.54 24.24 2.56
N VAL A 688 -12.95 22.98 2.35
CA VAL A 688 -13.83 22.57 1.24
C VAL A 688 -15.04 21.83 1.80
N ILE A 689 -16.24 22.20 1.38
CA ILE A 689 -17.50 21.52 1.75
C ILE A 689 -17.95 20.67 0.57
N VAL A 690 -18.19 19.38 0.76
CA VAL A 690 -18.66 18.43 -0.27
C VAL A 690 -20.06 17.96 0.04
N ARG A 691 -20.88 17.76 -1.01
CA ARG A 691 -22.25 17.23 -0.96
C ARG A 691 -22.52 16.36 -2.18
#